data_AF-A0AAV6PU30-F1
#
_entry.id   AF-A0AAV6PU30-F1
#
_cell.length_a   1.000
_cell.length_b   1.000
_cell.length_c   1.000
_cell.angle_alpha   90.00
_cell.angle_beta   90.00
_cell.angle_gamma   90.00
#
_symmetry.space_group_name_H-M   'P 1'
#
loop_
_entity.id
_entity.type
_entity.pdbx_description
1 polymer ?
#
loop_
_entity_poly.entity_id
_entity_poly.type
_entity_poly.pdbx_seq_one_letter_code
_entity_poly.pdbx_strand_id
1 'polypeptide(L)'
;MRPVYPSKTFPNLYSLATGLYPESHGIIGNSMYDPVFDATFTLRSREKLNHRWWGGQPIWITALKQGLKAATFFWPVGISLERRILTMLQWLHLPEGERPYVYAMHSEQPDTFGHKMGPMSADLNSPLRFIDRIVGQLMDGLKQMKLHRCVNIILVGDHGMEEAHCDRTEFLSNYLNNVDDIILVPGSLGRIRSRNPNNPKYDPKAVVANLTCKKADQHFKPYLKQHLPKRLHYAHNRRIEDIHLLVERKWHIARKVPEGKRHCGFAGDHGYDNKINSMQTIFLGYGPMFRFKTKVPAFENVELYNVMCDLLGLKPAPNNGTHGSLNHLLRSPVYRPAMPEEVSRPLVTDLVPAGADDLGCNCDDKLRVKSRGQRGLKVTLVRGYNLESLWLCLLQNKVEELNQRLRQAIDDNRNLPYGRPAVLFRTKYSILHHSDYISGYSESLSMPLWTSFTISRQVESSPLPDALSNCVKPDSRVPPAYSQSCTNYRANKHISYVFLFPPQLSSTIDKKYDAVLITNTVPMYPAFKRIWSYFQRALVKKYATERNGVNVLIGPIFDYNHDGVRDSAEKIKEYISGTIPIPTHYFVVLTSCLDFTQAADSCSGPLSSAAFILPHRASNDETCNSSEEEARWVEDLMKMHTARVRDVEILTGLDLYRRTTRSYAEILSLKTYMHTYESEI
;
A
#
# COMPACT_ATOMS: atom_id res chain seq x y z
N MET A 1 -11.90 2.75 12.99
CA MET A 1 -11.85 3.05 11.54
C MET A 1 -10.65 3.95 11.29
N ARG A 2 -9.93 3.72 10.18
CA ARG A 2 -8.76 4.52 9.81
C ARG A 2 -9.17 5.71 8.92
N PRO A 3 -8.75 6.95 9.22
CA PRO A 3 -8.95 8.09 8.34
C PRO A 3 -8.03 8.06 7.11
N VAL A 4 -8.24 8.96 6.15
CA VAL A 4 -7.25 9.31 5.13
C VAL A 4 -6.22 10.29 5.67
N TYR A 5 -5.07 10.38 5.01
CA TYR A 5 -4.07 11.40 5.28
C TYR A 5 -4.31 12.67 4.43
N PRO A 6 -4.14 13.88 5.00
CA PRO A 6 -3.94 14.16 6.42
C PRO A 6 -5.22 13.90 7.22
N SER A 7 -5.06 13.50 8.48
CA SER A 7 -6.17 13.24 9.43
C SER A 7 -6.83 14.56 9.89
N LYS A 8 -7.28 15.35 8.93
CA LYS A 8 -7.98 16.63 9.07
C LYS A 8 -9.42 16.50 8.55
N THR A 9 -10.26 17.38 9.05
CA THR A 9 -11.72 17.36 8.86
C THR A 9 -12.21 17.36 7.42
N PHE A 10 -11.88 18.38 6.61
CA PHE A 10 -12.41 18.49 5.25
C PHE A 10 -11.95 17.35 4.33
N PRO A 11 -10.67 16.94 4.33
CA PRO A 11 -10.23 15.75 3.61
C PRO A 11 -11.05 14.51 3.97
N ASN A 12 -11.22 14.22 5.28
CA ASN A 12 -11.87 13.01 5.73
C ASN A 12 -13.39 13.00 5.53
N LEU A 13 -14.08 14.11 5.81
CA LEU A 13 -15.52 14.22 5.53
C LEU A 13 -15.81 14.05 4.03
N TYR A 14 -14.95 14.57 3.17
CA TYR A 14 -15.15 14.44 1.73
C TYR A 14 -14.75 13.06 1.19
N SER A 15 -13.71 12.43 1.75
CA SER A 15 -13.40 11.02 1.48
C SER A 15 -14.54 10.08 1.90
N LEU A 16 -15.16 10.31 3.08
CA LEU A 16 -16.36 9.59 3.51
C LEU A 16 -17.48 9.71 2.47
N ALA A 17 -17.71 10.93 1.97
CA ALA A 17 -18.78 11.21 1.03
C ALA A 17 -18.54 10.65 -0.39
N THR A 18 -17.29 10.46 -0.81
CA THR A 18 -16.92 10.16 -2.20
C THR A 18 -16.23 8.81 -2.40
N GLY A 19 -15.71 8.21 -1.33
CA GLY A 19 -14.85 7.03 -1.39
C GLY A 19 -13.48 7.30 -2.03
N LEU A 20 -13.08 8.57 -2.17
CA LEU A 20 -11.85 8.96 -2.84
C LEU A 20 -10.76 9.37 -1.83
N TYR A 21 -9.50 9.20 -2.21
CA TYR A 21 -8.37 9.79 -1.50
C TYR A 21 -8.25 11.31 -1.74
N PRO A 22 -7.68 12.05 -0.75
CA PRO A 22 -6.90 13.26 -0.87
C PRO A 22 -6.78 13.89 -2.24
N GLU A 23 -5.80 13.30 -2.91
CA GLU A 23 -5.25 13.69 -4.19
C GLU A 23 -6.24 13.56 -5.34
N SER A 24 -7.21 12.65 -5.25
CA SER A 24 -8.20 12.40 -6.30
C SER A 24 -9.40 13.36 -6.23
N HIS A 25 -9.98 13.58 -5.04
CA HIS A 25 -11.12 14.50 -4.91
C HIS A 25 -10.70 15.97 -4.76
N GLY A 26 -9.40 16.24 -4.52
CA GLY A 26 -8.79 17.57 -4.55
C GLY A 26 -8.91 18.39 -3.26
N ILE A 27 -9.52 17.85 -2.21
CA ILE A 27 -9.61 18.50 -0.89
C ILE A 27 -8.48 17.95 -0.01
N ILE A 28 -7.25 18.37 -0.30
CA ILE A 28 -6.02 17.84 0.29
C ILE A 28 -5.71 18.37 1.70
N GLY A 29 -6.48 19.34 2.20
CA GLY A 29 -6.32 19.90 3.55
C GLY A 29 -7.39 20.94 3.90
N ASN A 30 -7.45 21.33 5.17
CA ASN A 30 -8.32 22.42 5.64
C ASN A 30 -7.86 23.82 5.13
N SER A 31 -6.60 23.92 4.69
CA SER A 31 -6.04 25.06 3.96
C SER A 31 -5.20 24.56 2.80
N MET A 32 -5.40 25.15 1.61
CA MET A 32 -4.77 24.72 0.35
C MET A 32 -4.60 25.91 -0.58
N TYR A 33 -3.61 25.84 -1.46
CA TYR A 33 -3.43 26.76 -2.57
C TYR A 33 -3.48 25.97 -3.88
N ASP A 34 -4.19 26.47 -4.89
CA ASP A 34 -4.19 25.88 -6.23
C ASP A 34 -3.49 26.84 -7.19
N PRO A 35 -2.32 26.46 -7.75
CA PRO A 35 -1.53 27.34 -8.62
C PRO A 35 -2.22 27.64 -9.96
N VAL A 36 -3.19 26.82 -10.39
CA VAL A 36 -3.95 27.07 -11.63
C VAL A 36 -5.08 28.07 -11.39
N PHE A 37 -5.67 28.04 -10.19
CA PHE A 37 -6.74 28.97 -9.83
C PHE A 37 -6.22 30.28 -9.26
N ASP A 38 -4.94 30.32 -8.89
CA ASP A 38 -4.30 31.38 -8.12
C ASP A 38 -5.17 31.81 -6.91
N ALA A 39 -5.62 30.80 -6.16
CA ALA A 39 -6.58 30.99 -5.09
C ALA A 39 -6.23 30.13 -3.88
N THR A 40 -6.59 30.64 -2.69
CA THR A 40 -6.38 29.95 -1.42
C THR A 40 -7.72 29.51 -0.83
N PHE A 41 -7.86 28.21 -0.61
CA PHE A 41 -8.96 27.62 0.12
C PHE A 41 -8.67 27.64 1.62
N THR A 42 -9.64 28.09 2.43
CA THR A 42 -9.64 27.90 3.89
C THR A 42 -11.05 27.63 4.42
N LEU A 43 -11.16 27.00 5.59
CA LEU A 43 -12.43 26.75 6.28
C LEU A 43 -13.30 27.99 6.51
N ARG A 44 -12.68 29.18 6.64
CA ARG A 44 -13.37 30.45 6.91
C ARG A 44 -13.65 31.27 5.65
N SER A 45 -12.92 31.01 4.57
CA SER A 45 -13.08 31.73 3.30
C SER A 45 -14.40 31.39 2.60
N ARG A 46 -14.88 32.30 1.75
CA ARG A 46 -15.98 32.04 0.81
C ARG A 46 -15.56 31.11 -0.34
N GLU A 47 -14.25 30.99 -0.61
CA GLU A 47 -13.70 30.08 -1.63
C GLU A 47 -14.15 28.63 -1.44
N LYS A 48 -14.42 28.21 -0.20
CA LYS A 48 -14.93 26.87 0.07
C LYS A 48 -16.27 26.56 -0.61
N LEU A 49 -17.05 27.59 -0.96
CA LEU A 49 -18.35 27.43 -1.63
C LEU A 49 -18.20 27.27 -3.15
N ASN A 50 -17.01 27.53 -3.70
CA ASN A 50 -16.78 27.44 -5.14
C ASN A 50 -16.60 25.98 -5.57
N HIS A 51 -17.44 25.51 -6.48
CA HIS A 51 -17.46 24.11 -6.94
C HIS A 51 -16.13 23.64 -7.55
N ARG A 52 -15.28 24.56 -8.06
CA ARG A 52 -13.97 24.24 -8.67
C ARG A 52 -13.00 23.47 -7.76
N TRP A 53 -13.21 23.56 -6.44
CA TRP A 53 -12.38 22.85 -5.46
C TRP A 53 -12.75 21.37 -5.32
N TRP A 54 -14.00 21.02 -5.60
CA TRP A 54 -14.63 19.77 -5.16
C TRP A 54 -14.74 18.78 -6.32
N GLY A 55 -13.79 17.83 -6.40
CA GLY A 55 -13.80 16.76 -7.41
C GLY A 55 -14.65 15.55 -7.01
N GLY A 56 -14.66 14.52 -7.85
CA GLY A 56 -15.38 13.28 -7.56
C GLY A 56 -16.91 13.42 -7.55
N GLN A 57 -17.59 12.49 -6.88
CA GLN A 57 -19.05 12.49 -6.78
C GLN A 57 -19.50 12.08 -5.38
N PRO A 58 -19.97 13.02 -4.54
CA PRO A 58 -20.42 12.70 -3.20
C PRO A 58 -21.76 11.96 -3.20
N ILE A 59 -22.01 11.19 -2.15
CA ILE A 59 -23.18 10.29 -2.03
C ILE A 59 -24.53 10.98 -2.26
N TRP A 60 -24.68 12.24 -1.85
CA TRP A 60 -25.92 12.99 -2.12
C TRP A 60 -26.12 13.28 -3.61
N ILE A 61 -25.04 13.52 -4.38
CA ILE A 61 -25.13 13.66 -5.83
C ILE A 61 -25.39 12.30 -6.49
N THR A 62 -24.76 11.23 -6.01
CA THR A 62 -25.00 9.85 -6.50
C THR A 62 -26.46 9.43 -6.31
N ALA A 63 -27.04 9.76 -5.15
CA ALA A 63 -28.44 9.55 -4.85
C ALA A 63 -29.36 10.36 -5.77
N LEU A 64 -29.12 11.67 -5.91
CA LEU A 64 -29.92 12.54 -6.77
C LEU A 64 -29.92 12.10 -8.24
N LYS A 65 -28.74 11.69 -8.77
CA LYS A 65 -28.62 11.16 -10.13
C LYS A 65 -29.36 9.85 -10.37
N GLN A 66 -29.71 9.13 -9.30
CA GLN A 66 -30.43 7.85 -9.34
C GLN A 66 -31.84 7.96 -8.75
N GLY A 67 -32.41 9.17 -8.71
CA GLY A 67 -33.81 9.41 -8.35
C GLY A 67 -34.11 9.48 -6.85
N LEU A 68 -33.09 9.47 -5.99
CA LEU A 68 -33.25 9.60 -4.54
C LEU A 68 -32.97 11.03 -4.07
N LYS A 69 -33.85 11.58 -3.22
CA LYS A 69 -33.65 12.89 -2.59
C LYS A 69 -32.63 12.78 -1.44
N ALA A 70 -31.84 13.84 -1.27
CA ALA A 70 -30.84 13.94 -0.22
C ALA A 70 -30.99 15.25 0.54
N ALA A 71 -30.81 15.21 1.87
CA ALA A 71 -30.76 16.39 2.72
C ALA A 71 -29.52 16.33 3.61
N THR A 72 -28.75 17.42 3.63
CA THR A 72 -27.48 17.46 4.35
C THR A 72 -27.43 18.68 5.27
N PHE A 73 -26.95 18.46 6.49
CA PHE A 73 -26.67 19.47 7.49
C PHE A 73 -25.16 19.56 7.70
N PHE A 74 -24.47 20.22 6.76
CA PHE A 74 -23.04 20.43 6.83
C PHE A 74 -22.71 21.83 7.38
N TRP A 75 -21.99 21.86 8.50
CA TRP A 75 -21.41 23.08 9.10
C TRP A 75 -22.36 24.25 9.43
N PRO A 76 -23.56 24.04 10.00
CA PRO A 76 -24.38 25.15 10.46
C PRO A 76 -23.91 25.64 11.84
N VAL A 77 -22.75 26.30 11.92
CA VAL A 77 -22.07 26.70 13.18
C VAL A 77 -22.96 27.54 14.14
N GLY A 78 -24.05 28.14 13.63
CA GLY A 78 -25.04 28.88 14.43
C GLY A 78 -26.29 28.08 14.87
N ILE A 79 -26.41 26.80 14.50
CA ILE A 79 -27.58 25.97 14.82
C ILE A 79 -27.17 24.92 15.86
N SER A 80 -27.89 24.83 16.98
CA SER A 80 -27.63 23.86 18.04
C SER A 80 -27.82 22.41 17.56
N LEU A 81 -27.12 21.45 18.18
CA LEU A 81 -27.22 20.04 17.78
C LEU A 81 -28.64 19.50 17.95
N GLU A 82 -29.34 19.90 19.00
CA GLU A 82 -30.74 19.56 19.24
C GLU A 82 -31.63 20.02 18.08
N ARG A 83 -31.43 21.25 17.59
CA ARG A 83 -32.20 21.78 16.48
C ARG A 83 -31.87 21.04 15.18
N ARG A 84 -30.60 20.68 14.95
CA ARG A 84 -30.19 19.85 13.80
C ARG A 84 -30.92 18.51 13.80
N ILE A 85 -30.99 17.83 14.96
CA ILE A 85 -31.74 16.56 15.13
C ILE A 85 -33.24 16.76 14.87
N LEU A 86 -33.85 17.78 15.47
CA LEU A 86 -35.27 18.07 15.26
C LEU A 86 -35.60 18.32 13.78
N THR A 87 -34.75 19.04 13.06
CA THR A 87 -34.95 19.26 11.63
C THR A 87 -34.76 17.99 10.81
N MET A 88 -33.82 17.11 11.15
CA MET A 88 -33.72 15.78 10.51
C MET A 88 -34.99 14.95 10.71
N LEU A 89 -35.53 14.94 11.93
CA LEU A 89 -36.79 14.25 12.25
C LEU A 89 -37.97 14.87 11.48
N GLN A 90 -38.01 16.20 11.34
CA GLN A 90 -39.00 16.89 10.53
C GLN A 90 -38.92 16.49 9.05
N TRP A 91 -37.72 16.40 8.48
CA TRP A 91 -37.53 15.93 7.10
C TRP A 91 -37.97 14.47 6.92
N LEU A 92 -37.76 13.61 7.91
CA LEU A 92 -38.26 12.22 7.91
C LEU A 92 -39.79 12.14 7.97
N HIS A 93 -40.47 13.20 8.42
CA HIS A 93 -41.93 13.28 8.47
C HIS A 93 -42.56 13.86 7.19
N LEU A 94 -41.74 14.34 6.24
CA LEU A 94 -42.25 14.85 4.96
C LEU A 94 -43.04 13.76 4.20
N PRO A 95 -44.01 14.17 3.36
CA PRO A 95 -44.78 13.24 2.55
C PRO A 95 -43.88 12.46 1.59
N GLU A 96 -44.40 11.32 1.14
CA GLU A 96 -43.77 10.54 0.08
C GLU A 96 -43.58 11.39 -1.19
N GLY A 97 -42.43 11.27 -1.86
CA GLY A 97 -42.04 12.13 -2.98
C GLY A 97 -41.29 13.40 -2.57
N GLU A 98 -41.42 13.90 -1.34
CA GLU A 98 -40.63 15.02 -0.81
C GLU A 98 -39.54 14.55 0.17
N ARG A 99 -39.82 13.48 0.92
CA ARG A 99 -38.92 12.93 1.93
C ARG A 99 -37.57 12.46 1.35
N PRO A 100 -36.43 12.91 1.91
CA PRO A 100 -35.11 12.40 1.56
C PRO A 100 -34.88 10.93 1.93
N TYR A 101 -33.91 10.29 1.29
CA TYR A 101 -33.40 8.95 1.63
C TYR A 101 -31.97 9.00 2.17
N VAL A 102 -31.23 10.06 1.84
CA VAL A 102 -29.88 10.32 2.37
C VAL A 102 -29.94 11.50 3.32
N TYR A 103 -29.49 11.28 4.55
CA TYR A 103 -29.40 12.30 5.59
C TYR A 103 -27.97 12.36 6.09
N ALA A 104 -27.45 13.57 6.28
CA ALA A 104 -26.17 13.77 6.94
C ALA A 104 -26.26 14.91 7.95
N MET A 105 -25.65 14.72 9.12
CA MET A 105 -25.53 15.75 10.15
C MET A 105 -24.12 15.72 10.71
N HIS A 106 -23.55 16.91 10.86
CA HIS A 106 -22.23 17.12 11.41
C HIS A 106 -22.32 17.69 12.83
N SER A 107 -21.41 17.27 13.71
CA SER A 107 -21.17 17.89 15.02
C SER A 107 -19.73 18.37 15.07
N GLU A 108 -19.51 19.60 15.51
CA GLU A 108 -18.16 20.16 15.76
C GLU A 108 -17.50 19.58 17.04
N GLN A 109 -18.24 18.72 17.76
CA GLN A 109 -17.80 18.05 18.97
C GLN A 109 -17.62 16.54 18.72
N PRO A 110 -16.64 15.89 19.39
CA PRO A 110 -15.84 16.40 20.50
C PRO A 110 -14.58 17.19 20.09
N ASP A 111 -14.36 17.41 18.80
CA ASP A 111 -13.15 18.05 18.25
C ASP A 111 -12.81 19.40 18.92
N THR A 112 -13.77 20.32 19.00
CA THR A 112 -13.55 21.65 19.58
C THR A 112 -13.11 21.57 21.05
N PHE A 113 -13.69 20.66 21.84
CA PHE A 113 -13.25 20.45 23.22
C PHE A 113 -11.91 19.72 23.29
N GLY A 114 -11.67 18.74 22.42
CA GLY A 114 -10.39 18.03 22.32
C GLY A 114 -9.22 18.99 22.05
N HIS A 115 -9.40 19.96 21.16
CA HIS A 115 -8.42 21.01 20.94
C HIS A 115 -8.18 21.89 22.17
N LYS A 116 -9.23 22.26 22.90
CA LYS A 116 -9.12 23.17 24.06
C LYS A 116 -8.54 22.49 25.30
N MET A 117 -8.94 21.25 25.55
CA MET A 117 -8.72 20.56 26.82
C MET A 117 -7.71 19.42 26.71
N GLY A 118 -7.45 18.92 25.49
CA GLY A 118 -6.63 17.73 25.25
C GLY A 118 -7.43 16.44 25.40
N PRO A 119 -7.08 15.37 24.66
CA PRO A 119 -7.88 14.13 24.57
C PRO A 119 -7.94 13.33 25.89
N MET A 120 -7.03 13.59 26.83
CA MET A 120 -6.96 12.88 28.12
C MET A 120 -7.60 13.65 29.28
N SER A 121 -8.20 14.82 29.03
CA SER A 121 -8.81 15.62 30.09
C SER A 121 -10.12 15.01 30.60
N ALA A 122 -10.28 14.94 31.93
CA ALA A 122 -11.53 14.52 32.56
C ALA A 122 -12.71 15.44 32.21
N ASP A 123 -12.44 16.69 31.82
CA ASP A 123 -13.45 17.66 31.41
C ASP A 123 -14.15 17.26 30.11
N LEU A 124 -13.56 16.37 29.30
CA LEU A 124 -14.20 15.82 28.10
C LEU A 124 -15.38 14.90 28.41
N ASN A 125 -15.51 14.39 29.64
CA ASN A 125 -16.62 13.51 30.02
C ASN A 125 -17.98 14.19 29.84
N SER A 126 -18.10 15.48 30.17
CA SER A 126 -19.37 16.20 30.05
C SER A 126 -19.77 16.44 28.58
N PRO A 127 -18.89 16.96 27.71
CA PRO A 127 -19.14 17.02 26.26
C PRO A 127 -19.47 15.67 25.63
N LEU A 128 -18.78 14.59 26.00
CA LEU A 128 -19.06 13.26 25.45
C LEU A 128 -20.47 12.79 25.87
N ARG A 129 -20.86 12.96 27.14
CA ARG A 129 -22.23 12.70 27.60
C ARG A 129 -23.26 13.58 26.90
N PHE A 130 -22.90 14.81 26.53
CA PHE A 130 -23.78 15.68 25.76
C PHE A 130 -24.02 15.13 24.35
N ILE A 131 -22.97 14.75 23.62
CA ILE A 131 -23.09 14.14 22.29
C ILE A 131 -23.91 12.84 22.37
N ASP A 132 -23.67 12.00 23.39
CA ASP A 132 -24.44 10.77 23.62
C ASP A 132 -25.94 11.07 23.81
N ARG A 133 -26.29 12.12 24.58
CA ARG A 133 -27.69 12.59 24.69
C ARG A 133 -28.28 13.04 23.36
N ILE A 134 -27.51 13.71 22.51
CA ILE A 134 -27.96 14.11 21.16
C ILE A 134 -28.26 12.87 20.29
N VAL A 135 -27.40 11.83 20.36
CA VAL A 135 -27.68 10.54 19.70
C VAL A 135 -28.94 9.89 20.28
N GLY A 136 -29.11 9.93 21.60
CA GLY A 136 -30.32 9.47 22.28
C GLY A 136 -31.59 10.17 21.79
N GLN A 137 -31.57 11.49 21.65
CA GLN A 137 -32.69 12.28 21.11
C GLN A 137 -33.08 11.84 19.68
N LEU A 138 -32.09 11.57 18.82
CA LEU A 138 -32.36 11.03 17.49
C LEU A 138 -33.06 9.67 17.58
N MET A 139 -32.54 8.76 18.40
CA MET A 139 -33.09 7.42 18.56
C MET A 139 -34.50 7.43 19.15
N ASP A 140 -34.76 8.28 20.14
CA ASP A 140 -36.08 8.45 20.75
C ASP A 140 -37.08 9.05 19.74
N GLY A 141 -36.67 10.06 18.97
CA GLY A 141 -37.49 10.62 17.90
C GLY A 141 -37.83 9.58 16.83
N LEU A 142 -36.85 8.80 16.36
CA LEU A 142 -37.07 7.69 15.44
C LEU A 142 -37.99 6.63 16.04
N LYS A 143 -37.92 6.37 17.34
CA LYS A 143 -38.81 5.41 18.02
C LYS A 143 -40.25 5.91 18.08
N GLN A 144 -40.45 7.18 18.42
CA GLN A 144 -41.77 7.83 18.42
C GLN A 144 -42.42 7.78 17.02
N MET A 145 -41.62 7.97 15.97
CA MET A 145 -42.06 7.86 14.57
C MET A 145 -42.18 6.41 14.07
N LYS A 146 -41.91 5.40 14.91
CA LYS A 146 -41.83 3.97 14.54
C LYS A 146 -40.80 3.65 13.44
N LEU A 147 -39.80 4.51 13.25
CA LEU A 147 -38.72 4.39 12.27
C LEU A 147 -37.41 3.80 12.82
N HIS A 148 -37.26 3.66 14.14
CA HIS A 148 -36.04 3.15 14.80
C HIS A 148 -35.59 1.74 14.34
N ARG A 149 -36.47 0.94 13.72
CA ARG A 149 -36.13 -0.38 13.14
C ARG A 149 -36.13 -0.40 11.60
N CYS A 150 -36.30 0.77 10.99
CA CYS A 150 -36.36 0.97 9.54
C CYS A 150 -35.12 1.71 9.02
N VAL A 151 -34.66 2.74 9.75
CA VAL A 151 -33.52 3.55 9.33
C VAL A 151 -32.20 2.81 9.54
N ASN A 152 -31.31 2.88 8.54
CA ASN A 152 -29.90 2.55 8.70
C ASN A 152 -29.13 3.81 9.13
N ILE A 153 -28.38 3.73 10.22
CA ILE A 153 -27.60 4.80 10.83
C ILE A 153 -26.13 4.40 10.78
N ILE A 154 -25.29 5.31 10.27
CA ILE A 154 -23.84 5.25 10.40
C ILE A 154 -23.43 6.39 11.31
N LEU A 155 -22.98 6.07 12.52
CA LEU A 155 -22.31 7.02 13.42
C LEU A 155 -20.80 6.88 13.20
N VAL A 156 -20.17 7.96 12.74
CA VAL A 156 -18.79 7.93 12.25
C VAL A 156 -18.08 9.23 12.59
N GLY A 157 -16.79 9.13 12.92
CA GLY A 157 -15.92 10.30 13.04
C GLY A 157 -15.04 10.47 11.80
N ASP A 158 -14.51 11.67 11.63
CA ASP A 158 -13.58 12.03 10.56
C ASP A 158 -12.13 11.70 10.92
N HIS A 159 -11.71 11.95 12.16
CA HIS A 159 -10.39 11.60 12.69
C HIS A 159 -10.44 11.42 14.23
N GLY A 160 -9.28 11.10 14.82
CA GLY A 160 -9.06 11.14 16.27
C GLY A 160 -8.46 12.46 16.75
N MET A 161 -7.80 12.45 17.91
CA MET A 161 -7.21 13.63 18.56
C MET A 161 -5.97 13.20 19.36
N GLU A 162 -4.87 13.96 19.28
CA GLU A 162 -3.62 13.74 20.01
C GLU A 162 -3.33 14.91 20.95
N GLU A 163 -2.64 14.64 22.04
CA GLU A 163 -2.17 15.67 22.96
C GLU A 163 -1.10 16.54 22.27
N ALA A 164 -1.34 17.84 22.21
CA ALA A 164 -0.44 18.78 21.54
C ALA A 164 -0.18 19.98 22.44
N HIS A 165 1.09 20.40 22.52
CA HIS A 165 1.51 21.54 23.34
C HIS A 165 2.49 22.41 22.55
N CYS A 166 2.49 23.73 22.80
CA CYS A 166 3.36 24.65 22.07
C CYS A 166 4.85 24.49 22.41
N ASP A 167 5.19 23.88 23.56
CA ASP A 167 6.57 23.53 23.89
C ASP A 167 7.16 22.45 22.97
N ARG A 168 6.29 21.64 22.34
CA ARG A 168 6.65 20.64 21.34
C ARG A 168 6.45 21.20 19.93
N THR A 169 7.10 22.32 19.63
CA THR A 169 7.06 22.95 18.31
C THR A 169 8.46 23.09 17.74
N GLU A 170 8.67 22.49 16.57
CA GLU A 170 9.85 22.71 15.75
C GLU A 170 9.67 23.95 14.87
N PHE A 171 10.73 24.74 14.73
CA PHE A 171 10.69 26.00 13.98
C PHE A 171 11.66 25.97 12.80
N LEU A 172 11.18 26.17 11.58
CA LEU A 172 12.03 26.14 10.38
C LEU A 172 13.15 27.19 10.40
N SER A 173 12.98 28.30 11.12
CA SER A 173 14.03 29.31 11.32
C SER A 173 15.28 28.77 12.02
N ASN A 174 15.18 27.63 12.71
CA ASN A 174 16.31 26.97 13.36
C ASN A 174 17.09 26.05 12.41
N TYR A 175 16.61 25.87 11.18
CA TYR A 175 17.19 24.96 10.17
C TYR A 175 17.58 25.70 8.89
N LEU A 176 16.82 26.75 8.53
CA LEU A 176 16.98 27.48 7.27
C LEU A 176 17.34 28.95 7.55
N ASN A 177 18.37 29.44 6.86
CA ASN A 177 18.83 30.83 6.99
C ASN A 177 17.80 31.86 6.48
N ASN A 178 17.00 31.51 5.46
CA ASN A 178 15.96 32.38 4.91
C ASN A 178 14.61 31.65 4.83
N VAL A 179 13.78 31.86 5.85
CA VAL A 179 12.41 31.35 5.90
C VAL A 179 11.37 32.36 5.40
N ASP A 180 11.79 33.54 4.95
CA ASP A 180 10.90 34.57 4.41
C ASP A 180 10.55 34.33 2.94
N ASP A 181 11.43 33.65 2.21
CA ASP A 181 11.20 33.24 0.81
C ASP A 181 10.20 32.08 0.66
N ILE A 182 9.75 31.49 1.77
CA ILE A 182 8.83 30.34 1.76
C ILE A 182 7.48 30.65 2.40
N ILE A 183 6.48 29.87 1.98
CA ILE A 183 5.18 29.74 2.64
C ILE A 183 5.10 28.33 3.22
N LEU A 184 4.81 28.26 4.52
CA LEU A 184 4.57 27.01 5.24
C LEU A 184 3.07 26.91 5.57
N VAL A 185 2.46 25.76 5.28
CA VAL A 185 1.25 25.29 5.95
C VAL A 185 1.69 24.57 7.24
N PRO A 186 1.46 25.13 8.44
CA PRO A 186 2.04 24.65 9.69
C PRO A 186 1.11 23.67 10.46
N GLY A 187 1.60 23.15 11.59
CA GLY A 187 0.83 22.34 12.56
C GLY A 187 1.35 20.91 12.67
N SER A 188 0.43 19.95 12.79
CA SER A 188 0.68 18.49 12.84
C SER A 188 1.24 17.88 11.54
N LEU A 189 1.48 18.71 10.53
CA LEU A 189 2.11 18.40 9.25
C LEU A 189 2.71 19.70 8.73
N GLY A 190 3.70 19.61 7.84
CA GLY A 190 4.23 20.76 7.12
C GLY A 190 4.08 20.61 5.62
N ARG A 191 3.71 21.69 4.92
CA ARG A 191 3.85 21.76 3.45
C ARG A 191 4.50 23.07 3.06
N ILE A 192 5.55 23.00 2.26
CA ILE A 192 6.37 24.17 1.91
C ILE A 192 6.29 24.45 0.41
N ARG A 193 5.96 25.69 0.07
CA ARG A 193 6.13 26.24 -1.29
C ARG A 193 6.92 27.53 -1.26
N SER A 194 7.44 27.92 -2.43
CA SER A 194 8.00 29.25 -2.61
C SER A 194 6.93 30.32 -2.40
N ARG A 195 7.31 31.43 -1.75
CA ARG A 195 6.50 32.66 -1.72
C ARG A 195 6.37 33.29 -3.10
N ASN A 196 7.44 33.18 -3.90
CA ASN A 196 7.53 33.71 -5.26
C ASN A 196 7.65 32.54 -6.24
N PRO A 197 6.58 32.12 -6.93
CA PRO A 197 6.61 30.93 -7.79
C PRO A 197 7.72 30.96 -8.86
N ASN A 198 8.07 32.15 -9.35
CA ASN A 198 9.11 32.36 -10.36
C ASN A 198 10.52 32.56 -9.76
N ASN A 199 10.74 32.27 -8.48
CA ASN A 199 12.06 32.44 -7.85
C ASN A 199 13.04 31.37 -8.37
N PRO A 200 14.05 31.73 -9.19
CA PRO A 200 14.99 30.75 -9.75
C PRO A 200 15.93 30.17 -8.67
N LYS A 201 16.00 30.78 -7.48
CA LYS A 201 16.81 30.29 -6.36
C LYS A 201 16.10 29.22 -5.52
N TYR A 202 14.79 29.02 -5.71
CA TYR A 202 14.03 28.03 -4.95
C TYR A 202 14.16 26.64 -5.58
N ASP A 203 14.95 25.77 -4.95
CA ASP A 203 15.03 24.35 -5.29
C ASP A 203 14.43 23.49 -4.17
N PRO A 204 13.30 22.79 -4.41
CA PRO A 204 12.71 21.87 -3.46
C PRO A 204 13.67 20.79 -2.94
N LYS A 205 14.57 20.28 -3.80
CA LYS A 205 15.53 19.24 -3.41
C LYS A 205 16.54 19.79 -2.40
N ALA A 206 17.07 20.98 -2.65
CA ALA A 206 17.98 21.67 -1.74
C ALA A 206 17.30 21.98 -0.39
N VAL A 207 16.03 22.40 -0.38
CA VAL A 207 15.29 22.65 0.86
C VAL A 207 15.11 21.37 1.66
N VAL A 208 14.72 20.26 1.02
CA VAL A 208 14.63 18.95 1.69
C VAL A 208 15.98 18.56 2.28
N ALA A 209 17.07 18.63 1.51
CA ALA A 209 18.42 18.31 1.99
C ALA A 209 18.87 19.20 3.17
N ASN A 210 18.48 20.47 3.17
CA ASN A 210 18.77 21.40 4.27
C ASN A 210 17.92 21.14 5.52
N LEU A 211 16.85 20.36 5.43
CA LEU A 211 16.02 19.95 6.57
C LEU A 211 16.29 18.49 7.01
N THR A 212 17.03 17.71 6.22
CA THR A 212 17.27 16.30 6.50
C THR A 212 18.36 16.13 7.57
N CYS A 213 18.00 15.45 8.66
CA CYS A 213 18.93 14.98 9.70
C CYS A 213 19.83 16.07 10.28
N LYS A 214 19.28 17.26 10.54
CA LYS A 214 20.05 18.40 11.05
C LYS A 214 20.21 18.39 12.57
N LYS A 215 19.32 17.70 13.27
CA LYS A 215 19.41 17.46 14.71
C LYS A 215 19.14 15.99 15.01
N ALA A 216 19.76 15.47 16.06
CA ALA A 216 19.55 14.09 16.50
C ALA A 216 18.12 13.88 17.06
N ASP A 217 17.57 14.91 17.69
CA ASP A 217 16.23 14.99 18.26
C ASP A 217 15.23 15.71 17.33
N GLN A 218 15.41 15.61 16.02
CA GLN A 218 14.51 16.25 15.07
C GLN A 218 13.15 15.52 15.00
N HIS A 219 12.07 16.22 15.34
CA HIS A 219 10.72 15.64 15.45
C HIS A 219 9.83 15.76 14.19
N PHE A 220 10.48 15.91 13.03
CA PHE A 220 9.81 15.87 11.73
C PHE A 220 10.78 15.34 10.68
N LYS A 221 10.22 14.76 9.61
CA LYS A 221 11.02 14.28 8.48
C LYS A 221 10.59 14.95 7.17
N PRO A 222 11.50 15.60 6.45
CA PRO A 222 11.18 16.20 5.15
C PRO A 222 11.15 15.15 4.05
N TYR A 223 10.17 15.27 3.16
CA TYR A 223 9.98 14.44 1.99
C TYR A 223 9.71 15.32 0.78
N LEU A 224 10.24 14.91 -0.37
CA LEU A 224 9.53 15.23 -1.61
C LEU A 224 8.28 14.38 -1.67
N LYS A 225 7.15 14.92 -2.11
CA LYS A 225 5.84 14.24 -2.02
C LYS A 225 5.83 12.84 -2.65
N GLN A 226 6.57 12.61 -3.74
CA GLN A 226 6.69 11.30 -4.39
C GLN A 226 7.44 10.24 -3.57
N HIS A 227 8.18 10.64 -2.53
CA HIS A 227 8.90 9.75 -1.61
C HIS A 227 8.13 9.47 -0.31
N LEU A 228 6.95 10.08 -0.11
CA LEU A 228 6.09 9.75 1.02
C LEU A 228 5.66 8.26 0.93
N PRO A 229 5.40 7.60 2.08
CA PRO A 229 4.88 6.24 2.08
C PRO A 229 3.63 6.11 1.20
N LYS A 230 3.65 5.15 0.26
CA LYS A 230 2.61 5.03 -0.78
C LYS A 230 1.21 4.78 -0.22
N ARG A 231 1.10 4.14 0.95
CA ARG A 231 -0.18 3.98 1.68
C ARG A 231 -0.90 5.29 2.02
N LEU A 232 -0.20 6.43 1.98
CA LEU A 232 -0.80 7.73 2.26
C LEU A 232 -1.61 8.27 1.08
N HIS A 233 -1.34 7.84 -0.16
CA HIS A 233 -2.01 8.33 -1.39
C HIS A 233 -2.10 9.87 -1.40
N TYR A 234 -0.93 10.51 -1.22
CA TYR A 234 -0.81 11.95 -0.98
C TYR A 234 0.33 12.59 -1.78
N ALA A 235 0.30 12.43 -3.11
CA ALA A 235 1.27 13.03 -4.02
C ALA A 235 0.64 13.58 -5.32
N HIS A 236 -0.36 12.89 -5.88
CA HIS A 236 -0.88 13.13 -7.24
C HIS A 236 -1.91 14.27 -7.30
N ASN A 237 -1.57 15.43 -6.76
CA ASN A 237 -2.39 16.62 -6.92
C ASN A 237 -1.53 17.88 -6.91
N ARG A 238 -1.78 18.79 -7.85
CA ARG A 238 -1.07 20.07 -7.94
C ARG A 238 -1.23 20.98 -6.71
N ARG A 239 -2.24 20.72 -5.87
CA ARG A 239 -2.48 21.43 -4.60
C ARG A 239 -1.63 20.89 -3.46
N ILE A 240 -0.99 19.74 -3.64
CA ILE A 240 0.00 19.20 -2.70
C ILE A 240 1.36 19.76 -3.10
N GLU A 241 1.91 20.60 -2.23
CA GLU A 241 3.24 21.17 -2.41
C GLU A 241 4.30 20.06 -2.54
N ASP A 242 5.36 20.32 -3.33
CA ASP A 242 6.40 19.31 -3.59
C ASP A 242 7.16 18.91 -2.32
N ILE A 243 7.27 19.81 -1.34
CA ILE A 243 7.92 19.56 -0.06
C ILE A 243 6.85 19.32 1.00
N HIS A 244 6.94 18.15 1.63
CA HIS A 244 6.09 17.74 2.74
C HIS A 244 6.92 17.41 3.97
N LEU A 245 6.44 17.78 5.15
CA LEU A 245 7.05 17.44 6.43
C LEU A 245 6.11 16.49 7.17
N LEU A 246 6.55 15.24 7.34
CA LEU A 246 5.84 14.27 8.17
C LEU A 246 6.27 14.50 9.62
N VAL A 247 5.36 15.06 10.42
CA VAL A 247 5.64 15.47 11.80
C VAL A 247 5.33 14.31 12.74
N GLU A 248 6.19 14.11 13.73
CA GLU A 248 6.00 13.11 14.77
C GLU A 248 4.76 13.44 15.62
N ARG A 249 4.07 12.42 16.15
CA ARG A 249 2.90 12.65 17.02
C ARG A 249 3.26 13.56 18.19
N LYS A 250 2.30 14.37 18.65
CA LYS A 250 2.45 15.35 19.74
C LYS A 250 3.35 16.56 19.43
N TRP A 251 3.97 16.61 18.25
CA TRP A 251 4.83 17.71 17.80
C TRP A 251 4.16 18.56 16.72
N HIS A 252 4.54 19.84 16.66
CA HIS A 252 4.13 20.74 15.58
C HIS A 252 5.34 21.26 14.82
N ILE A 253 5.09 21.71 13.59
CA ILE A 253 6.03 22.53 12.83
C ILE A 253 5.46 23.94 12.61
N ALA A 254 6.29 24.95 12.83
CA ALA A 254 6.00 26.34 12.54
C ALA A 254 7.16 27.02 11.80
N ARG A 255 6.90 28.19 11.20
CA ARG A 255 7.87 28.86 10.32
C ARG A 255 8.98 29.59 11.08
N LYS A 256 8.61 30.38 12.10
CA LYS A 256 9.50 31.23 12.90
C LYS A 256 9.15 31.10 14.37
N VAL A 257 10.17 31.19 15.23
CA VAL A 257 9.99 31.35 16.68
C VAL A 257 9.24 32.67 16.93
N PRO A 258 8.13 32.68 17.69
CA PRO A 258 7.42 33.91 18.02
C PRO A 258 8.23 34.79 18.99
N GLU A 259 8.09 36.11 18.88
CA GLU A 259 8.65 37.06 19.85
C GLU A 259 7.75 37.10 21.10
N GLY A 260 8.28 36.69 22.26
CA GLY A 260 7.59 36.74 23.57
C GLY A 260 7.00 35.41 24.07
N LYS A 261 6.51 35.40 25.32
CA LYS A 261 5.87 34.22 25.93
C LYS A 261 4.48 34.01 25.34
N ARG A 262 4.20 32.80 24.85
CA ARG A 262 2.90 32.44 24.27
C ARG A 262 2.16 31.45 25.17
N HIS A 263 0.88 31.69 25.40
CA HIS A 263 -0.03 30.64 25.87
C HIS A 263 -0.40 29.75 24.66
N CYS A 264 -0.27 28.43 24.79
CA CYS A 264 -0.43 27.52 23.65
C CYS A 264 -1.82 27.63 22.99
N GLY A 265 -2.87 27.96 23.76
CA GLY A 265 -4.22 28.16 23.23
C GLY A 265 -4.90 26.89 22.70
N PHE A 266 -4.20 25.76 22.75
CA PHE A 266 -4.68 24.40 22.49
C PHE A 266 -3.91 23.42 23.39
N ALA A 267 -4.55 22.29 23.68
CA ALA A 267 -4.01 21.13 24.39
C ALA A 267 -4.16 19.83 23.58
N GLY A 268 -4.80 19.91 22.41
CA GLY A 268 -4.90 18.82 21.45
C GLY A 268 -4.81 19.31 20.01
N ASP A 269 -4.32 18.47 19.11
CA ASP A 269 -4.39 18.65 17.66
C ASP A 269 -4.41 17.26 16.97
N HIS A 270 -4.66 17.26 15.68
CA HIS A 270 -4.81 16.09 14.82
C HIS A 270 -4.29 16.44 13.41
N GLY A 271 -4.17 15.49 12.50
CA GLY A 271 -3.61 15.71 11.16
C GLY A 271 -2.28 14.99 10.91
N TYR A 272 -1.79 14.26 11.90
CA TYR A 272 -0.65 13.36 11.81
C TYR A 272 -0.94 12.16 10.88
N ASP A 273 0.08 11.30 10.72
CA ASP A 273 -0.01 10.04 9.97
C ASP A 273 -1.27 9.23 10.36
N ASN A 274 -2.05 8.83 9.35
CA ASN A 274 -3.34 8.17 9.53
C ASN A 274 -3.25 6.77 10.13
N LYS A 275 -2.06 6.16 10.21
CA LYS A 275 -1.89 4.87 10.92
C LYS A 275 -1.80 5.04 12.44
N ILE A 276 -1.50 6.23 12.94
CA ILE A 276 -1.28 6.49 14.37
C ILE A 276 -2.57 6.22 15.15
N ASN A 277 -2.41 5.57 16.30
CA ASN A 277 -3.51 5.19 17.19
C ASN A 277 -4.43 6.34 17.61
N SER A 278 -3.86 7.46 18.06
CA SER A 278 -4.62 8.65 18.46
C SER A 278 -5.39 9.28 17.29
N MET A 279 -5.03 8.98 16.04
CA MET A 279 -5.73 9.45 14.83
C MET A 279 -6.84 8.52 14.38
N GLN A 280 -6.94 7.30 14.92
CA GLN A 280 -8.05 6.41 14.61
C GLN A 280 -9.38 7.01 15.08
N THR A 281 -10.46 6.67 14.40
CA THR A 281 -11.79 7.24 14.68
C THR A 281 -12.88 6.17 14.75
N ILE A 282 -14.07 6.56 15.19
CA ILE A 282 -15.17 5.63 15.45
C ILE A 282 -15.94 5.28 14.18
N PHE A 283 -16.54 4.09 14.18
CA PHE A 283 -17.59 3.67 13.27
C PHE A 283 -18.57 2.78 14.02
N LEU A 284 -19.86 3.06 13.87
CA LEU A 284 -20.95 2.21 14.35
C LEU A 284 -22.05 2.18 13.27
N GLY A 285 -22.36 0.99 12.77
CA GLY A 285 -23.49 0.74 11.89
C GLY A 285 -24.67 0.15 12.67
N TYR A 286 -25.84 0.77 12.58
CA TYR A 286 -27.08 0.30 13.21
C TYR A 286 -28.23 0.34 12.19
N GLY A 287 -29.10 -0.66 12.20
CA GLY A 287 -30.28 -0.68 11.33
C GLY A 287 -30.60 -2.06 10.77
N PRO A 288 -31.66 -2.18 9.95
CA PRO A 288 -32.11 -3.46 9.42
C PRO A 288 -31.06 -4.15 8.53
N MET A 289 -30.19 -3.41 7.85
CA MET A 289 -29.22 -3.99 6.91
C MET A 289 -27.88 -4.38 7.56
N PHE A 290 -27.53 -3.79 8.71
CA PHE A 290 -26.32 -4.13 9.45
C PHE A 290 -26.48 -5.38 10.30
N ARG A 291 -25.42 -6.17 10.45
CA ARG A 291 -25.41 -7.35 11.35
C ARG A 291 -25.61 -6.94 12.81
N PHE A 292 -26.24 -7.81 13.59
CA PHE A 292 -26.50 -7.57 15.01
C PHE A 292 -25.29 -7.93 15.87
N LYS A 293 -24.99 -7.12 16.89
CA LYS A 293 -23.95 -7.40 17.92
C LYS A 293 -22.64 -7.93 17.35
N THR A 294 -22.17 -7.34 16.25
CA THR A 294 -20.99 -7.81 15.52
C THR A 294 -19.86 -6.78 15.65
N LYS A 295 -18.72 -7.22 16.19
CA LYS A 295 -17.45 -6.48 16.11
C LYS A 295 -16.75 -6.88 14.81
N VAL A 296 -16.19 -5.90 14.11
CA VAL A 296 -15.50 -6.11 12.83
C VAL A 296 -14.05 -5.60 12.90
N PRO A 297 -13.15 -6.11 12.06
CA PRO A 297 -11.78 -5.59 11.97
C PRO A 297 -11.75 -4.10 11.58
N ALA A 298 -10.61 -3.45 11.84
CA ALA A 298 -10.39 -2.09 11.36
C ALA A 298 -10.38 -2.03 9.83
N PHE A 299 -11.01 -0.99 9.28
CA PHE A 299 -11.07 -0.69 7.85
C PHE A 299 -10.89 0.82 7.62
N GLU A 300 -10.74 1.23 6.36
CA GLU A 300 -10.50 2.63 5.96
C GLU A 300 -11.80 3.34 5.58
N ASN A 301 -11.90 4.64 5.88
CA ASN A 301 -13.12 5.40 5.65
C ASN A 301 -13.52 5.53 4.17
N VAL A 302 -12.57 5.39 3.22
CA VAL A 302 -12.84 5.37 1.77
C VAL A 302 -13.76 4.22 1.36
N GLU A 303 -13.83 3.15 2.14
CA GLU A 303 -14.70 2.01 1.88
C GLU A 303 -16.20 2.31 2.14
N LEU A 304 -16.51 3.32 2.96
CA LEU A 304 -17.88 3.59 3.40
C LEU A 304 -18.78 4.14 2.29
N TYR A 305 -18.24 4.78 1.26
CA TYR A 305 -19.05 5.25 0.12
C TYR A 305 -19.75 4.08 -0.59
N ASN A 306 -19.04 2.97 -0.81
CA ASN A 306 -19.64 1.76 -1.40
C ASN A 306 -20.72 1.17 -0.48
N VAL A 307 -20.45 1.09 0.83
CA VAL A 307 -21.45 0.61 1.81
C VAL A 307 -22.70 1.49 1.81
N MET A 308 -22.54 2.82 1.81
CA MET A 308 -23.68 3.74 1.73
C MET A 308 -24.48 3.55 0.44
N CYS A 309 -23.81 3.32 -0.69
CA CYS A 309 -24.48 3.00 -1.95
C CYS A 309 -25.27 1.68 -1.84
N ASP A 310 -24.67 0.62 -1.29
CA ASP A 310 -25.32 -0.67 -1.10
C ASP A 310 -26.56 -0.58 -0.19
N LEU A 311 -26.49 0.20 0.89
CA LEU A 311 -27.61 0.45 1.81
C LEU A 311 -28.80 1.15 1.14
N LEU A 312 -28.55 1.87 0.04
CA LEU A 312 -29.53 2.65 -0.71
C LEU A 312 -29.92 1.99 -2.04
N GLY A 313 -29.33 0.84 -2.39
CA GLY A 313 -29.50 0.21 -3.69
C GLY A 313 -28.95 1.04 -4.86
N LEU A 314 -27.94 1.87 -4.61
CA LEU A 314 -27.33 2.75 -5.60
C LEU A 314 -26.12 2.09 -6.27
N LYS A 315 -25.90 2.41 -7.54
CA LYS A 315 -24.62 2.13 -8.20
C LYS A 315 -23.59 3.19 -7.78
N PRO A 316 -22.47 2.82 -7.14
CA PRO A 316 -21.43 3.77 -6.78
C PRO A 316 -20.74 4.34 -8.02
N ALA A 317 -20.32 5.61 -7.94
CA ALA A 317 -19.37 6.18 -8.89
C ALA A 317 -17.96 5.56 -8.70
N PRO A 318 -17.06 5.61 -9.71
CA PRO A 318 -15.69 5.16 -9.54
C PRO A 318 -15.02 5.83 -8.33
N ASN A 319 -14.47 5.02 -7.44
CA ASN A 319 -13.87 5.46 -6.18
C ASN A 319 -12.70 4.53 -5.79
N ASN A 320 -11.98 4.88 -4.71
CA ASN A 320 -10.81 4.13 -4.25
C ASN A 320 -11.16 2.97 -3.30
N GLY A 321 -12.40 2.89 -2.82
CA GLY A 321 -12.87 1.77 -2.02
C GLY A 321 -12.95 0.47 -2.82
N THR A 322 -12.69 -0.65 -2.17
CA THR A 322 -12.75 -1.99 -2.78
C THR A 322 -14.15 -2.58 -2.56
N HIS A 323 -15.07 -2.36 -3.51
CA HIS A 323 -16.48 -2.76 -3.39
C HIS A 323 -16.61 -4.26 -3.07
N GLY A 324 -17.24 -4.58 -1.94
CA GLY A 324 -17.37 -5.95 -1.41
C GLY A 324 -16.48 -6.26 -0.22
N SER A 325 -15.41 -5.49 0.04
CA SER A 325 -14.51 -5.66 1.20
C SER A 325 -15.27 -5.64 2.54
N LEU A 326 -16.29 -4.79 2.63
CA LEU A 326 -17.13 -4.58 3.81
C LEU A 326 -18.47 -5.35 3.77
N ASN A 327 -18.63 -6.33 2.88
CA ASN A 327 -19.85 -7.16 2.83
C ASN A 327 -20.14 -7.86 4.17
N HIS A 328 -19.10 -8.15 4.96
CA HIS A 328 -19.22 -8.77 6.28
C HIS A 328 -19.90 -7.86 7.33
N LEU A 329 -20.09 -6.55 7.05
CA LEU A 329 -20.90 -5.64 7.87
C LEU A 329 -22.40 -5.88 7.72
N LEU A 330 -22.82 -6.38 6.54
CA LEU A 330 -24.21 -6.43 6.12
C LEU A 330 -24.81 -7.83 6.39
N ARG A 331 -26.11 -7.86 6.71
CA ARG A 331 -26.86 -9.12 6.85
C ARG A 331 -27.06 -9.81 5.51
N SER A 332 -27.38 -9.00 4.50
CA SER A 332 -27.68 -9.44 3.14
C SER A 332 -26.98 -8.50 2.16
N PRO A 333 -25.71 -8.78 1.80
CA PRO A 333 -24.96 -7.96 0.88
C PRO A 333 -25.65 -7.90 -0.50
N VAL A 334 -25.86 -6.68 -1.01
CA VAL A 334 -26.50 -6.44 -2.31
C VAL A 334 -25.52 -6.68 -3.46
N TYR A 335 -24.27 -6.24 -3.28
CA TYR A 335 -23.20 -6.45 -4.24
C TYR A 335 -22.43 -7.75 -3.97
N ARG A 336 -22.26 -8.57 -5.01
CA ARG A 336 -21.42 -9.76 -4.98
C ARG A 336 -20.17 -9.51 -5.82
N PRO A 337 -18.98 -9.34 -5.19
CA PRO A 337 -17.76 -9.08 -5.93
C PRO A 337 -17.39 -10.31 -6.76
N ALA A 338 -16.89 -10.06 -7.97
CA ALA A 338 -16.32 -11.08 -8.84
C ALA A 338 -14.81 -10.83 -8.99
N MET A 339 -14.05 -11.92 -9.07
CA MET A 339 -12.61 -11.86 -9.30
C MET A 339 -12.33 -11.28 -10.70
N PRO A 340 -11.40 -10.33 -10.86
CA PRO A 340 -11.10 -9.76 -12.17
C PRO A 340 -10.54 -10.82 -13.10
N GLU A 341 -10.91 -10.77 -14.38
CA GLU A 341 -10.37 -11.67 -15.39
C GLU A 341 -8.91 -11.35 -15.69
N GLU A 342 -8.10 -12.39 -15.88
CA GLU A 342 -6.70 -12.24 -16.26
C GLU A 342 -6.61 -11.70 -17.69
N VAL A 343 -5.85 -10.62 -17.88
CA VAL A 343 -5.72 -9.94 -19.19
C VAL A 343 -4.60 -10.57 -20.02
N SER A 344 -3.46 -10.88 -19.40
CA SER A 344 -2.34 -11.54 -20.07
C SER A 344 -2.13 -12.93 -19.49
N ARG A 345 -2.18 -13.95 -20.36
CA ARG A 345 -1.82 -15.32 -20.00
C ARG A 345 -0.31 -15.52 -20.16
N PRO A 346 0.32 -16.38 -19.35
CA PRO A 346 1.74 -16.65 -19.50
C PRO A 346 2.02 -17.40 -20.80
N LEU A 347 3.17 -17.09 -21.41
CA LEU A 347 3.68 -17.80 -22.57
C LEU A 347 4.18 -19.20 -22.17
N VAL A 348 4.13 -20.15 -23.11
CA VAL A 348 4.72 -21.48 -22.94
C VAL A 348 6.23 -21.35 -23.08
N THR A 349 6.95 -21.79 -22.05
CA THR A 349 8.42 -21.71 -22.01
C THR A 349 9.02 -22.97 -22.67
N ASP A 350 9.38 -22.89 -23.95
CA ASP A 350 10.14 -23.95 -24.62
C ASP A 350 11.67 -23.72 -24.45
N LEU A 351 12.45 -24.79 -24.53
CA LEU A 351 13.91 -24.69 -24.54
C LEU A 351 14.36 -24.04 -25.86
N VAL A 352 14.87 -22.82 -25.78
CA VAL A 352 15.43 -22.12 -26.96
C VAL A 352 16.90 -22.54 -27.12
N PRO A 353 17.37 -22.87 -28.34
CA PRO A 353 18.79 -23.09 -28.59
C PRO A 353 19.60 -21.90 -28.09
N ALA A 354 20.71 -22.15 -27.37
CA ALA A 354 21.57 -21.10 -26.86
C ALA A 354 22.01 -20.16 -28.01
N GLY A 355 21.48 -18.94 -28.02
CA GLY A 355 21.91 -17.88 -28.92
C GLY A 355 23.35 -17.48 -28.62
N ALA A 356 24.07 -17.04 -29.66
CA ALA A 356 25.50 -16.72 -29.61
C ALA A 356 25.83 -15.35 -28.99
N ASP A 357 24.86 -14.67 -28.35
CA ASP A 357 25.08 -13.34 -27.77
C ASP A 357 25.70 -13.45 -26.37
N ASP A 358 26.92 -12.94 -26.23
CA ASP A 358 27.63 -12.87 -24.96
C ASP A 358 27.00 -11.79 -24.04
N LEU A 359 26.23 -12.24 -23.04
CA LEU A 359 25.68 -11.35 -21.99
C LEU A 359 26.78 -10.82 -21.04
N GLY A 360 28.03 -11.21 -21.24
CA GLY A 360 29.20 -10.84 -20.46
C GLY A 360 29.13 -11.33 -19.02
N CYS A 361 28.32 -12.34 -18.73
CA CYS A 361 28.15 -12.91 -17.40
C CYS A 361 29.22 -14.00 -17.16
N ASN A 362 29.73 -14.11 -15.93
CA ASN A 362 30.76 -15.08 -15.58
C ASN A 362 30.30 -15.94 -14.40
N CYS A 363 30.56 -17.25 -14.49
CA CYS A 363 30.40 -18.21 -13.41
C CYS A 363 31.47 -19.30 -13.56
N ASP A 364 32.17 -19.65 -12.49
CA ASP A 364 33.19 -20.69 -12.55
C ASP A 364 32.52 -22.08 -12.45
N ASP A 365 32.24 -22.70 -13.59
CA ASP A 365 31.55 -23.99 -13.69
C ASP A 365 32.39 -25.20 -13.21
N LYS A 366 33.64 -24.99 -12.76
CA LYS A 366 34.59 -26.08 -12.45
C LYS A 366 34.25 -26.91 -11.20
N LEU A 367 33.24 -26.54 -10.41
CA LEU A 367 32.88 -27.23 -9.16
C LEU A 367 31.57 -28.02 -9.21
N ARG A 368 30.90 -28.12 -10.37
CA ARG A 368 29.80 -29.07 -10.52
C ARG A 368 30.39 -30.49 -10.46
N VAL A 369 30.41 -31.07 -9.26
CA VAL A 369 30.69 -32.51 -9.07
C VAL A 369 29.85 -33.22 -10.11
N LYS A 370 30.51 -33.87 -11.07
CA LYS A 370 29.84 -34.76 -12.00
C LYS A 370 29.25 -35.87 -11.15
N SER A 371 28.02 -35.71 -10.69
CA SER A 371 27.19 -36.81 -10.23
C SER A 371 27.00 -37.71 -11.46
N ARG A 372 27.90 -38.68 -11.55
CA ARG A 372 27.87 -39.78 -12.50
C ARG A 372 26.49 -40.44 -12.38
N GLY A 373 25.66 -40.28 -13.40
CA GLY A 373 24.33 -40.86 -13.42
C GLY A 373 23.51 -40.67 -14.69
N GLN A 374 23.90 -39.79 -15.62
CA GLN A 374 23.36 -39.84 -16.98
C GLN A 374 24.45 -40.35 -17.92
N ARG A 375 24.59 -41.68 -17.98
CA ARG A 375 25.01 -42.29 -19.25
C ARG A 375 23.90 -41.95 -20.22
N GLY A 376 24.07 -40.90 -21.01
CA GLY A 376 23.33 -40.78 -22.25
C GLY A 376 23.57 -42.08 -23.00
N LEU A 377 22.52 -42.90 -23.15
CA LEU A 377 22.56 -43.94 -24.15
C LEU A 377 22.73 -43.22 -25.48
N LYS A 378 23.97 -43.15 -25.99
CA LYS A 378 24.18 -43.08 -27.42
C LYS A 378 23.60 -44.39 -27.96
N VAL A 379 22.32 -44.38 -28.30
CA VAL A 379 21.74 -45.40 -29.15
C VAL A 379 22.37 -45.15 -30.52
N THR A 380 23.50 -45.79 -30.78
CA THR A 380 23.93 -46.06 -32.14
C THR A 380 22.81 -46.89 -32.74
N LEU A 381 22.20 -46.39 -33.82
CA LEU A 381 21.07 -47.02 -34.48
C LEU A 381 21.54 -48.34 -35.12
N VAL A 382 21.57 -49.42 -34.34
CA VAL A 382 21.80 -50.76 -34.85
C VAL A 382 20.48 -51.24 -35.45
N ARG A 383 20.48 -51.49 -36.75
CA ARG A 383 19.34 -52.04 -37.50
C ARG A 383 18.89 -53.36 -36.88
N GLY A 384 17.74 -53.35 -36.21
CA GLY A 384 17.06 -54.54 -35.69
C GLY A 384 16.04 -54.16 -34.62
N TYR A 385 14.85 -53.71 -35.01
CA TYR A 385 13.81 -53.32 -34.05
C TYR A 385 13.03 -54.52 -33.54
N ASN A 386 13.02 -54.71 -32.22
CA ASN A 386 12.02 -55.49 -31.49
C ASN A 386 10.97 -54.51 -30.91
N LEU A 387 9.68 -54.73 -31.16
CA LEU A 387 8.56 -53.83 -30.80
C LEU A 387 8.52 -53.48 -29.31
N GLU A 388 8.99 -54.38 -28.44
CA GLU A 388 9.06 -54.15 -26.98
C GLU A 388 10.00 -53.00 -26.59
N SER A 389 11.13 -52.84 -27.28
CA SER A 389 12.13 -51.80 -26.95
C SER A 389 11.64 -50.39 -27.24
N LEU A 390 10.81 -50.23 -28.27
CA LEU A 390 10.15 -48.96 -28.61
C LEU A 390 9.06 -48.61 -27.59
N TRP A 391 8.30 -49.61 -27.15
CA TRP A 391 7.25 -49.46 -26.15
C TRP A 391 7.82 -49.08 -24.78
N LEU A 392 8.93 -49.71 -24.37
CA LEU A 392 9.71 -49.35 -23.17
C LEU A 392 10.22 -47.90 -23.21
N CYS A 393 10.72 -47.43 -24.36
CA CYS A 393 11.19 -46.05 -24.52
C CYS A 393 10.03 -45.03 -24.44
N LEU A 394 8.90 -45.33 -25.07
CA LEU A 394 7.68 -44.51 -24.97
C LEU A 394 7.12 -44.46 -23.54
N LEU A 395 7.16 -45.58 -22.82
CA LEU A 395 6.76 -45.64 -21.41
C LEU A 395 7.71 -44.85 -20.52
N GLN A 396 9.01 -44.97 -20.73
CA GLN A 396 10.00 -44.22 -19.96
C GLN A 396 9.84 -42.71 -20.17
N ASN A 397 9.60 -42.26 -21.41
CA ASN A 397 9.32 -40.86 -21.71
C ASN A 397 8.01 -40.38 -21.03
N LYS A 398 6.94 -41.20 -21.03
CA LYS A 398 5.69 -40.87 -20.32
C LYS A 398 5.88 -40.82 -18.80
N VAL A 399 6.69 -41.71 -18.22
CA VAL A 399 7.00 -41.71 -16.79
C VAL A 399 7.84 -40.48 -16.41
N GLU A 400 8.81 -40.10 -17.23
CA GLU A 400 9.61 -38.89 -17.04
C GLU A 400 8.74 -37.62 -17.13
N GLU A 401 7.85 -37.54 -18.13
CA GLU A 401 6.87 -36.45 -18.27
C GLU A 401 5.93 -36.37 -17.05
N LEU A 402 5.41 -37.50 -16.57
CA LEU A 402 4.56 -37.57 -15.39
C LEU A 402 5.32 -37.13 -14.12
N ASN A 403 6.57 -37.57 -13.98
CA ASN A 403 7.44 -37.17 -12.87
C ASN A 403 7.78 -35.68 -12.91
N GLN A 404 7.93 -35.08 -14.10
CA GLN A 404 8.14 -33.65 -14.25
C GLN A 404 6.89 -32.86 -13.86
N ARG A 405 5.71 -33.28 -14.31
CA ARG A 405 4.43 -32.68 -13.92
C ARG A 405 4.17 -32.79 -12.43
N LEU A 406 4.50 -33.93 -11.82
CA LEU A 406 4.38 -34.14 -10.38
C LEU A 406 5.30 -33.20 -9.60
N ARG A 407 6.57 -33.06 -10.02
CA ARG A 407 7.51 -32.10 -9.40
C ARG A 407 7.02 -30.66 -9.52
N GLN A 408 6.56 -30.26 -10.70
CA GLN A 408 5.97 -28.92 -10.90
C GLN A 408 4.77 -28.70 -9.98
N ALA A 409 3.87 -29.68 -9.84
CA ALA A 409 2.72 -29.58 -8.95
C ALA A 409 3.14 -29.44 -7.47
N ILE A 410 4.19 -30.15 -7.04
CA ILE A 410 4.75 -30.03 -5.68
C ILE A 410 5.35 -28.64 -5.45
N ASP A 411 6.18 -28.17 -6.38
CA ASP A 411 6.82 -26.85 -6.32
C ASP A 411 5.78 -25.72 -6.35
N ASP A 412 4.73 -25.85 -7.16
CA ASP A 412 3.61 -24.92 -7.24
C ASP A 412 2.81 -24.89 -5.94
N ASN A 413 2.54 -26.05 -5.33
CA ASN A 413 1.82 -26.11 -4.07
C ASN A 413 2.62 -25.46 -2.93
N ARG A 414 3.95 -25.63 -2.95
CA ARG A 414 4.85 -25.05 -1.96
C ARG A 414 5.05 -23.55 -2.14
N ASN A 415 5.39 -23.11 -3.36
CA ASN A 415 5.85 -21.74 -3.64
C ASN A 415 4.73 -20.82 -4.16
N LEU A 416 3.58 -21.37 -4.58
CA LEU A 416 2.37 -20.63 -4.94
C LEU A 416 1.13 -21.18 -4.19
N PRO A 417 1.15 -21.25 -2.85
CA PRO A 417 0.06 -21.86 -2.07
C PRO A 417 -1.28 -21.14 -2.28
N TYR A 418 -1.24 -19.83 -2.59
CA TYR A 418 -2.43 -19.00 -2.80
C TYR A 418 -2.76 -18.73 -4.28
N GLY A 419 -2.13 -19.49 -5.18
CA GLY A 419 -2.25 -19.34 -6.62
C GLY A 419 -1.33 -18.28 -7.19
N ARG A 420 -1.11 -18.39 -8.50
CA ARG A 420 -0.29 -17.46 -9.27
C ARG A 420 -0.93 -16.05 -9.30
N PRO A 421 -0.16 -14.96 -9.12
CA PRO A 421 -0.65 -13.62 -9.40
C PRO A 421 -1.11 -13.49 -10.86
N ALA A 422 -2.33 -13.01 -11.08
CA ALA A 422 -2.82 -12.72 -12.43
C ALA A 422 -2.34 -11.37 -12.91
N VAL A 423 -2.07 -11.25 -14.21
CA VAL A 423 -1.61 -9.99 -14.82
C VAL A 423 -2.78 -9.27 -15.47
N LEU A 424 -3.15 -8.11 -14.92
CA LEU A 424 -4.36 -7.34 -15.32
C LEU A 424 -4.09 -6.28 -16.40
N PHE A 425 -2.95 -6.35 -17.07
CA PHE A 425 -2.60 -5.47 -18.18
C PHE A 425 -2.00 -6.27 -19.33
N ARG A 426 -1.99 -5.70 -20.53
CA ARG A 426 -1.43 -6.35 -21.73
C ARG A 426 0.09 -6.35 -21.66
N THR A 427 0.70 -7.54 -21.64
CA THR A 427 2.16 -7.73 -21.67
C THR A 427 2.50 -9.16 -22.09
N LYS A 428 3.78 -9.42 -22.36
CA LYS A 428 4.34 -10.74 -22.58
C LYS A 428 5.18 -11.15 -21.38
N TYR A 429 4.85 -12.28 -20.78
CA TYR A 429 5.58 -12.83 -19.66
C TYR A 429 5.49 -14.36 -19.64
N SER A 430 6.46 -15.00 -19.02
CA SER A 430 6.58 -16.46 -18.93
C SER A 430 6.70 -16.89 -17.47
N ILE A 431 6.24 -18.11 -17.15
CA ILE A 431 6.46 -18.68 -15.82
C ILE A 431 7.77 -19.45 -15.81
N LEU A 432 8.67 -19.06 -14.91
CA LEU A 432 9.94 -19.73 -14.70
C LEU A 432 9.88 -20.49 -13.37
N HIS A 433 9.78 -21.82 -13.47
CA HIS A 433 9.75 -22.73 -12.33
C HIS A 433 11.17 -23.08 -11.89
N HIS A 434 11.38 -23.07 -10.57
CA HIS A 434 12.56 -23.60 -9.89
C HIS A 434 12.06 -24.29 -8.62
N SER A 435 12.88 -25.17 -8.04
CA SER A 435 12.45 -25.94 -6.86
C SER A 435 12.20 -25.08 -5.61
N ASP A 436 12.94 -23.98 -5.45
CA ASP A 436 12.86 -23.15 -4.26
C ASP A 436 12.09 -21.83 -4.49
N TYR A 437 11.77 -21.49 -5.74
CA TYR A 437 11.00 -20.28 -6.08
C TYR A 437 10.38 -20.35 -7.47
N ILE A 438 9.31 -19.58 -7.69
CA ILE A 438 8.64 -19.43 -8.98
C ILE A 438 8.53 -17.95 -9.32
N SER A 439 8.74 -17.58 -10.58
CA SER A 439 8.66 -16.18 -11.01
C SER A 439 7.84 -16.00 -12.29
N GLY A 440 7.21 -14.83 -12.42
CA GLY A 440 6.58 -14.37 -13.65
C GLY A 440 7.50 -13.38 -14.36
N TYR A 441 8.25 -13.84 -15.36
CA TYR A 441 9.29 -13.08 -16.05
C TYR A 441 8.74 -12.26 -17.21
N SER A 442 8.88 -10.94 -17.19
CA SER A 442 8.44 -10.07 -18.29
C SER A 442 9.52 -9.95 -19.36
N GLU A 443 9.19 -10.32 -20.60
CA GLU A 443 10.06 -10.12 -21.75
C GLU A 443 10.29 -8.63 -22.03
N SER A 444 9.27 -7.79 -21.84
CA SER A 444 9.35 -6.34 -22.11
C SER A 444 10.18 -5.56 -21.10
N LEU A 445 10.28 -6.04 -19.86
CA LEU A 445 11.08 -5.39 -18.81
C LEU A 445 12.43 -6.08 -18.59
N SER A 446 12.65 -7.24 -19.23
CA SER A 446 13.78 -8.13 -18.99
C SER A 446 14.00 -8.48 -17.52
N MET A 447 12.92 -8.54 -16.72
CA MET A 447 12.98 -8.88 -15.29
C MET A 447 11.66 -9.48 -14.80
N PRO A 448 11.65 -10.16 -13.64
CA PRO A 448 10.41 -10.63 -13.02
C PRO A 448 9.45 -9.50 -12.67
N LEU A 449 8.17 -9.68 -13.01
CA LEU A 449 7.07 -8.90 -12.43
C LEU A 449 6.89 -9.27 -10.95
N TRP A 450 7.10 -10.54 -10.62
CA TRP A 450 7.02 -11.07 -9.28
C TRP A 450 7.84 -12.36 -9.16
N THR A 451 8.33 -12.62 -7.96
CA THR A 451 8.99 -13.86 -7.52
C THR A 451 8.34 -14.32 -6.22
N SER A 452 7.93 -15.58 -6.16
CA SER A 452 7.25 -16.21 -5.02
C SER A 452 8.05 -17.40 -4.49
N PHE A 453 8.21 -17.48 -3.18
CA PHE A 453 8.89 -18.58 -2.50
C PHE A 453 8.37 -18.75 -1.08
N THR A 454 8.46 -19.96 -0.53
CA THR A 454 8.00 -20.24 0.84
C THR A 454 9.14 -20.72 1.72
N ILE A 455 9.31 -20.02 2.84
CA ILE A 455 10.34 -20.28 3.84
C ILE A 455 9.68 -20.93 5.05
N SER A 456 10.17 -22.12 5.43
CA SER A 456 9.69 -22.84 6.60
C SER A 456 10.29 -22.26 7.89
N ARG A 457 9.68 -22.61 9.04
CA ARG A 457 10.10 -22.13 10.36
C ARG A 457 11.58 -22.40 10.69
N GLN A 458 12.12 -23.52 10.22
CA GLN A 458 13.46 -24.04 10.57
C GLN A 458 14.50 -23.78 9.46
N VAL A 459 14.31 -22.77 8.60
CA VAL A 459 15.24 -22.54 7.48
C VAL A 459 16.66 -22.27 7.96
N GLU A 460 17.62 -22.99 7.38
CA GLU A 460 19.04 -22.70 7.52
C GLU A 460 19.50 -21.81 6.38
N SER A 461 20.15 -20.70 6.71
CA SER A 461 20.83 -19.84 5.73
C SER A 461 22.26 -20.33 5.59
N SER A 462 22.62 -20.83 4.41
CA SER A 462 23.99 -21.25 4.13
C SER A 462 24.73 -20.19 3.31
N PRO A 463 26.00 -19.88 3.62
CA PRO A 463 26.76 -18.91 2.84
C PRO A 463 26.88 -19.35 1.38
N LEU A 464 27.07 -18.39 0.47
CA LEU A 464 27.39 -18.71 -0.92
C LEU A 464 28.84 -19.20 -0.99
N PRO A 465 29.11 -20.31 -1.69
CA PRO A 465 30.48 -20.68 -2.05
C PRO A 465 31.16 -19.54 -2.83
N ASP A 466 32.47 -19.40 -2.71
CA ASP A 466 33.23 -18.34 -3.39
C ASP A 466 32.99 -18.31 -4.90
N ALA A 467 32.87 -19.50 -5.52
CA ALA A 467 32.56 -19.67 -6.94
C ALA A 467 31.21 -19.04 -7.36
N LEU A 468 30.26 -18.90 -6.43
CA LEU A 468 28.94 -18.31 -6.68
C LEU A 468 28.81 -16.85 -6.19
N SER A 469 29.80 -16.31 -5.48
CA SER A 469 29.73 -14.99 -4.85
C SER A 469 29.52 -13.83 -5.83
N ASN A 470 30.12 -13.93 -7.03
CA ASN A 470 29.99 -12.97 -8.14
C ASN A 470 29.46 -13.65 -9.42
N CYS A 471 28.82 -14.81 -9.27
CA CYS A 471 28.30 -15.56 -10.39
C CYS A 471 26.94 -15.00 -10.85
N VAL A 472 26.80 -14.81 -12.16
CA VAL A 472 25.50 -14.67 -12.81
C VAL A 472 25.49 -15.60 -14.01
N LYS A 473 24.42 -16.37 -14.16
CA LYS A 473 24.31 -17.38 -15.22
C LYS A 473 23.20 -17.00 -16.20
N PRO A 474 23.45 -17.06 -17.53
CA PRO A 474 22.38 -16.98 -18.52
C PRO A 474 21.30 -18.04 -18.31
N ASP A 475 20.04 -17.70 -18.58
CA ASP A 475 18.93 -18.62 -18.50
C ASP A 475 18.55 -19.12 -19.89
N SER A 476 18.77 -20.41 -20.16
CA SER A 476 18.51 -20.99 -21.49
C SER A 476 17.03 -21.01 -21.89
N ARG A 477 16.11 -20.71 -20.97
CA ARG A 477 14.67 -20.61 -21.23
C ARG A 477 14.26 -19.25 -21.79
N VAL A 478 15.13 -18.24 -21.64
CA VAL A 478 14.84 -16.86 -22.06
C VAL A 478 15.86 -16.45 -23.12
N PRO A 479 15.43 -16.03 -24.32
CA PRO A 479 16.35 -15.55 -25.35
C PRO A 479 17.22 -14.37 -24.87
N PRO A 480 18.46 -14.23 -25.37
CA PRO A 480 19.33 -13.09 -25.05
C PRO A 480 18.68 -11.72 -25.30
N ALA A 481 17.86 -11.59 -26.35
CA ALA A 481 17.13 -10.36 -26.69
C ALA A 481 16.15 -9.89 -25.59
N TYR A 482 15.70 -10.81 -24.74
CA TYR A 482 14.81 -10.50 -23.61
C TYR A 482 15.52 -10.63 -22.27
N SER A 483 16.82 -10.93 -22.25
CA SER A 483 17.64 -11.06 -21.05
C SER A 483 18.39 -9.76 -20.75
N GLN A 484 18.71 -9.53 -19.47
CA GLN A 484 19.64 -8.47 -19.08
C GLN A 484 21.08 -8.84 -19.47
N SER A 485 21.96 -7.84 -19.48
CA SER A 485 23.39 -8.04 -19.70
C SER A 485 24.19 -7.66 -18.45
N CYS A 486 25.12 -8.52 -18.04
CA CYS A 486 26.04 -8.25 -16.94
C CYS A 486 27.00 -7.08 -17.28
N THR A 487 27.27 -6.84 -18.56
CA THR A 487 28.10 -5.72 -19.02
C THR A 487 27.48 -4.37 -18.68
N ASN A 488 26.15 -4.24 -18.79
CA ASN A 488 25.42 -3.00 -18.46
C ASN A 488 25.62 -2.60 -16.99
N TYR A 489 25.66 -3.58 -16.08
CA TYR A 489 25.92 -3.33 -14.67
C TYR A 489 27.39 -3.01 -14.39
N ARG A 490 28.35 -3.61 -15.10
CA ARG A 490 29.77 -3.26 -14.95
C ARG A 490 30.09 -1.86 -15.47
N ALA A 491 29.40 -1.43 -16.52
CA ALA A 491 29.57 -0.11 -17.11
C ALA A 491 28.98 1.02 -16.24
N ASN A 492 28.01 0.71 -15.38
CA ASN A 492 27.33 1.71 -14.56
C ASN A 492 27.87 1.73 -13.12
N LYS A 493 28.37 2.88 -12.65
CA LYS A 493 28.89 3.04 -11.29
C LYS A 493 27.82 3.30 -10.22
N HIS A 494 26.60 3.68 -10.62
CA HIS A 494 25.56 4.17 -9.71
C HIS A 494 24.54 3.10 -9.33
N ILE A 495 24.39 2.05 -10.14
CA ILE A 495 23.38 1.01 -9.93
C ILE A 495 24.03 -0.36 -10.13
N SER A 496 23.61 -1.32 -9.30
CA SER A 496 24.07 -2.71 -9.33
C SER A 496 22.86 -3.62 -9.59
N TYR A 497 23.05 -4.92 -9.43
CA TYR A 497 21.98 -5.91 -9.45
C TYR A 497 21.89 -6.67 -8.13
N VAL A 498 20.71 -7.22 -7.86
CA VAL A 498 20.45 -8.16 -6.77
C VAL A 498 19.51 -9.25 -7.27
N PHE A 499 19.55 -10.41 -6.63
CA PHE A 499 18.64 -11.52 -6.88
C PHE A 499 17.34 -11.34 -6.08
N LEU A 500 16.17 -11.47 -6.73
CA LEU A 500 14.88 -11.42 -6.02
C LEU A 500 14.77 -12.61 -5.07
N PHE A 501 14.90 -13.85 -5.56
CA PHE A 501 15.09 -14.99 -4.67
C PHE A 501 16.54 -15.04 -4.18
N PRO A 502 16.80 -14.95 -2.86
CA PRO A 502 18.17 -14.92 -2.33
C PRO A 502 18.84 -16.31 -2.39
N PRO A 503 19.99 -16.45 -3.07
CA PRO A 503 20.72 -17.73 -3.17
C PRO A 503 21.16 -18.35 -1.83
N GLN A 504 21.21 -17.57 -0.76
CA GLN A 504 21.55 -18.04 0.59
C GLN A 504 20.43 -18.88 1.22
N LEU A 505 19.20 -18.74 0.74
CA LEU A 505 18.03 -19.50 1.21
C LEU A 505 17.75 -20.76 0.39
N SER A 506 18.57 -21.09 -0.60
CA SER A 506 18.39 -22.32 -1.38
C SER A 506 18.61 -23.56 -0.52
N SER A 507 17.79 -24.60 -0.72
CA SER A 507 17.78 -25.77 0.16
C SER A 507 19.00 -26.68 -0.02
N THR A 508 19.65 -26.65 -1.19
CA THR A 508 20.85 -27.45 -1.50
C THR A 508 21.84 -26.64 -2.33
N ILE A 509 23.09 -27.08 -2.39
CA ILE A 509 24.14 -26.39 -3.16
C ILE A 509 23.83 -26.39 -4.67
N ASP A 510 23.28 -27.49 -5.19
CA ASP A 510 22.90 -27.59 -6.60
C ASP A 510 21.81 -26.59 -6.97
N LYS A 511 20.85 -26.36 -6.06
CA LYS A 511 19.77 -25.38 -6.27
C LYS A 511 20.24 -23.93 -6.14
N LYS A 512 21.40 -23.66 -5.53
CA LYS A 512 21.98 -22.31 -5.54
C LYS A 512 22.31 -21.84 -6.96
N TYR A 513 22.61 -22.76 -7.87
CA TYR A 513 22.83 -22.43 -9.28
C TYR A 513 21.56 -21.90 -9.97
N ASP A 514 20.38 -22.34 -9.55
CA ASP A 514 19.10 -21.83 -10.06
C ASP A 514 18.80 -20.42 -9.52
N ALA A 515 19.34 -20.08 -8.35
CA ALA A 515 19.15 -18.76 -7.75
C ALA A 515 20.04 -17.68 -8.35
N VAL A 516 21.15 -18.04 -9.00
CA VAL A 516 22.10 -17.10 -9.64
C VAL A 516 21.82 -16.87 -11.13
N LEU A 517 20.62 -17.24 -11.61
CA LEU A 517 20.19 -16.98 -12.98
C LEU A 517 19.96 -15.48 -13.22
N ILE A 518 20.29 -15.01 -14.43
CA ILE A 518 20.08 -13.61 -14.84
C ILE A 518 18.59 -13.22 -14.82
N THR A 519 17.70 -14.17 -15.04
CA THR A 519 16.24 -13.99 -14.97
C THR A 519 15.73 -13.75 -13.55
N ASN A 520 16.55 -13.97 -12.52
CA ASN A 520 16.26 -13.63 -11.12
C ASN A 520 16.86 -12.26 -10.71
N THR A 521 17.54 -11.55 -11.62
CA THR A 521 18.19 -10.27 -11.31
C THR A 521 17.29 -9.06 -11.53
N VAL A 522 17.47 -8.06 -10.67
CA VAL A 522 16.80 -6.75 -10.77
C VAL A 522 17.78 -5.61 -10.44
N PRO A 523 17.59 -4.42 -11.04
CA PRO A 523 18.51 -3.30 -10.85
C PRO A 523 18.29 -2.57 -9.52
N MET A 524 19.32 -2.52 -8.67
CA MET A 524 19.25 -1.90 -7.35
C MET A 524 20.39 -0.92 -7.05
N TYR A 525 20.05 0.25 -6.51
CA TYR A 525 21.00 1.22 -5.97
C TYR A 525 21.79 0.60 -4.79
N PRO A 526 23.11 0.87 -4.68
CA PRO A 526 23.92 0.35 -3.57
C PRO A 526 23.37 0.69 -2.18
N ALA A 527 22.82 1.88 -1.99
CA ALA A 527 22.19 2.28 -0.72
C ALA A 527 20.98 1.39 -0.38
N PHE A 528 20.10 1.16 -1.36
CA PHE A 528 18.93 0.30 -1.20
C PHE A 528 19.30 -1.18 -1.03
N LYS A 529 20.40 -1.64 -1.65
CA LYS A 529 20.91 -3.00 -1.48
C LYS A 529 21.19 -3.33 -0.01
N ARG A 530 21.56 -2.36 0.84
CA ARG A 530 21.71 -2.56 2.30
C ARG A 530 20.38 -2.94 2.95
N ILE A 531 19.31 -2.22 2.64
CA ILE A 531 17.94 -2.49 3.11
C ILE A 531 17.51 -3.89 2.64
N TRP A 532 17.61 -4.14 1.33
CA TRP A 532 17.16 -5.38 0.72
C TRP A 532 17.92 -6.61 1.21
N SER A 533 19.25 -6.50 1.34
CA SER A 533 20.09 -7.61 1.81
C SER A 533 19.82 -7.93 3.28
N TYR A 534 19.58 -6.92 4.12
CA TYR A 534 19.18 -7.15 5.52
C TYR A 534 17.80 -7.80 5.60
N PHE A 535 16.84 -7.35 4.80
CA PHE A 535 15.53 -7.97 4.69
C PHE A 535 15.64 -9.47 4.33
N GLN A 536 16.33 -9.79 3.24
CA GLN A 536 16.48 -11.17 2.77
C GLN A 536 17.24 -12.06 3.77
N ARG A 537 18.33 -11.56 4.35
CA ARG A 537 19.22 -12.35 5.22
C ARG A 537 18.70 -12.51 6.65
N ALA A 538 18.06 -11.48 7.21
CA ALA A 538 17.67 -11.44 8.62
C ALA A 538 16.15 -11.47 8.81
N LEU A 539 15.42 -10.54 8.18
CA LEU A 539 14.00 -10.36 8.46
C LEU A 539 13.13 -11.49 7.90
N VAL A 540 13.42 -12.02 6.71
CA VAL A 540 12.69 -13.17 6.16
C VAL A 540 12.75 -14.36 7.11
N LYS A 541 13.93 -14.65 7.67
CA LYS A 541 14.11 -15.72 8.66
C LYS A 541 13.34 -15.42 9.95
N LYS A 542 13.44 -14.19 10.47
CA LYS A 542 12.68 -13.75 11.65
C LYS A 542 11.17 -13.98 11.47
N TYR A 543 10.61 -13.52 10.35
CA TYR A 543 9.18 -13.70 10.05
C TYR A 543 8.79 -15.16 9.88
N ALA A 544 9.62 -15.98 9.24
CA ALA A 544 9.37 -17.41 9.11
C ALA A 544 9.35 -18.10 10.49
N THR A 545 10.24 -17.72 11.40
CA THR A 545 10.26 -18.27 12.76
C THR A 545 9.04 -17.84 13.57
N GLU A 546 8.68 -16.56 13.52
CA GLU A 546 7.54 -15.99 14.28
C GLU A 546 6.17 -16.47 13.78
N ARG A 547 6.04 -16.78 12.48
CA ARG A 547 4.76 -17.08 11.83
C ARG A 547 4.56 -18.55 11.44
N ASN A 548 5.44 -19.43 11.93
CA ASN A 548 5.44 -20.86 11.57
C ASN A 548 5.54 -21.09 10.05
N GLY A 549 6.49 -20.40 9.42
CA GLY A 549 6.67 -20.35 7.98
C GLY A 549 5.97 -19.15 7.35
N VAL A 550 6.52 -18.67 6.24
CA VAL A 550 6.02 -17.50 5.52
C VAL A 550 6.20 -17.69 4.01
N ASN A 551 5.14 -17.42 3.26
CA ASN A 551 5.23 -17.23 1.82
C ASN A 551 5.58 -15.77 1.53
N VAL A 552 6.55 -15.57 0.65
CA VAL A 552 7.10 -14.27 0.30
C VAL A 552 6.88 -14.05 -1.20
N LEU A 553 6.14 -13.00 -1.54
CA LEU A 553 5.98 -12.52 -2.91
C LEU A 553 6.61 -11.14 -3.05
N ILE A 554 7.55 -10.98 -3.96
CA ILE A 554 8.34 -9.75 -4.12
C ILE A 554 8.50 -9.38 -5.59
N GLY A 555 8.69 -8.10 -5.88
CA GLY A 555 8.90 -7.64 -7.25
C GLY A 555 9.06 -6.11 -7.36
N PRO A 556 9.35 -5.61 -8.58
CA PRO A 556 9.54 -4.19 -8.85
C PRO A 556 8.20 -3.44 -9.00
N ILE A 557 8.22 -2.13 -8.73
CA ILE A 557 7.14 -1.17 -9.00
C ILE A 557 7.68 0.02 -9.81
N PHE A 558 6.90 0.45 -10.80
CA PHE A 558 7.17 1.63 -11.62
C PHE A 558 6.01 2.62 -11.46
N ASP A 559 6.28 3.77 -10.83
CA ASP A 559 5.33 4.85 -10.54
C ASP A 559 6.07 6.22 -10.54
N TYR A 560 6.62 6.58 -11.70
CA TYR A 560 7.41 7.79 -11.93
C TYR A 560 6.58 9.07 -11.92
N ASN A 561 5.30 8.97 -12.26
CA ASN A 561 4.35 10.08 -12.21
C ASN A 561 3.60 10.15 -10.88
N HIS A 562 3.96 9.30 -9.91
CA HIS A 562 3.49 9.29 -8.53
C HIS A 562 1.96 9.38 -8.42
N ASP A 563 1.26 8.67 -9.32
CA ASP A 563 -0.21 8.59 -9.38
C ASP A 563 -0.77 7.38 -8.60
N GLY A 564 0.12 6.56 -8.03
CA GLY A 564 -0.26 5.38 -7.26
C GLY A 564 -0.73 4.21 -8.13
N VAL A 565 -0.54 4.28 -9.45
CA VAL A 565 -0.93 3.27 -10.44
C VAL A 565 0.28 2.79 -11.22
N ARG A 566 0.24 1.54 -11.68
CA ARG A 566 1.28 0.96 -12.55
C ARG A 566 1.55 1.85 -13.78
N ASP A 567 2.80 2.23 -13.99
CA ASP A 567 3.23 2.94 -15.19
C ASP A 567 3.14 2.09 -16.47
N SER A 568 2.76 2.73 -17.58
CA SER A 568 2.99 2.19 -18.91
C SER A 568 4.46 2.37 -19.33
N ALA A 569 4.90 1.70 -20.39
CA ALA A 569 6.30 1.78 -20.84
C ALA A 569 6.73 3.23 -21.14
N GLU A 570 5.81 4.07 -21.61
CA GLU A 570 6.05 5.48 -21.96
C GLU A 570 6.19 6.39 -20.74
N LYS A 571 5.68 5.97 -19.57
CA LYS A 571 5.78 6.76 -18.32
C LYS A 571 7.07 6.49 -17.56
N ILE A 572 7.75 5.38 -17.82
CA ILE A 572 9.02 5.02 -17.19
C ILE A 572 10.12 5.96 -17.70
N LYS A 573 10.90 6.54 -16.79
CA LYS A 573 11.85 7.62 -17.14
C LYS A 573 13.33 7.26 -17.03
N GLU A 574 13.70 6.32 -16.17
CA GLU A 574 15.12 5.98 -15.93
C GLU A 574 15.43 4.54 -16.34
N TYR A 575 16.56 4.39 -17.03
CA TYR A 575 17.03 3.13 -17.60
C TYR A 575 18.54 2.97 -17.44
N ILE A 576 19.01 1.74 -17.23
CA ILE A 576 20.42 1.37 -17.33
C ILE A 576 20.76 1.16 -18.80
N SER A 577 21.76 1.89 -19.30
CA SER A 577 22.22 1.81 -20.69
C SER A 577 21.09 2.02 -21.72
N GLY A 578 20.02 2.71 -21.33
CA GLY A 578 18.84 2.95 -22.18
C GLY A 578 17.89 1.75 -22.37
N THR A 579 18.15 0.59 -21.75
CA THR A 579 17.39 -0.64 -22.01
C THR A 579 16.70 -1.24 -20.79
N ILE A 580 17.35 -1.24 -19.62
CA ILE A 580 16.81 -1.90 -18.41
C ILE A 580 16.12 -0.84 -17.53
N PRO A 581 14.79 -0.87 -17.36
CA PRO A 581 14.08 0.15 -16.59
C PRO A 581 14.42 0.06 -15.10
N ILE A 582 14.58 1.20 -14.44
CA ILE A 582 14.89 1.27 -13.00
C ILE A 582 13.56 1.33 -12.22
N PRO A 583 13.28 0.40 -11.28
CA PRO A 583 12.08 0.48 -10.45
C PRO A 583 12.11 1.72 -9.55
N THR A 584 10.94 2.31 -9.32
CA THR A 584 10.79 3.40 -8.33
C THR A 584 10.68 2.84 -6.91
N HIS A 585 10.13 1.63 -6.76
CA HIS A 585 9.94 0.95 -5.50
C HIS A 585 10.10 -0.57 -5.69
N TYR A 586 10.26 -1.30 -4.60
CA TYR A 586 10.12 -2.75 -4.55
C TYR A 586 9.02 -3.13 -3.57
N PHE A 587 8.14 -4.05 -3.95
CA PHE A 587 7.12 -4.56 -3.06
C PHE A 587 7.56 -5.86 -2.37
N VAL A 588 7.02 -6.06 -1.17
CA VAL A 588 7.08 -7.31 -0.42
C VAL A 588 5.69 -7.62 0.10
N VAL A 589 5.17 -8.82 -0.15
CA VAL A 589 3.96 -9.35 0.45
C VAL A 589 4.32 -10.63 1.20
N LEU A 590 4.17 -10.59 2.52
CA LEU A 590 4.36 -11.72 3.42
C LEU A 590 3.01 -12.30 3.77
N THR A 591 2.83 -13.60 3.53
CA THR A 591 1.59 -14.30 3.85
C THR A 591 1.88 -15.54 4.70
N SER A 592 1.10 -15.73 5.76
CA SER A 592 1.14 -16.91 6.63
C SER A 592 -0.28 -17.31 7.02
N CYS A 593 -0.42 -18.40 7.78
CA CYS A 593 -1.70 -18.71 8.40
C CYS A 593 -1.96 -17.75 9.58
N LEU A 594 -3.23 -17.36 9.79
CA LEU A 594 -3.62 -16.58 10.97
C LEU A 594 -3.51 -17.43 12.24
N ASP A 595 -3.85 -18.71 12.13
CA ASP A 595 -3.56 -19.72 13.15
C ASP A 595 -2.09 -20.15 13.02
N PHE A 596 -1.24 -19.65 13.92
CA PHE A 596 0.20 -19.89 13.91
C PHE A 596 0.59 -21.36 14.21
N THR A 597 -0.37 -22.22 14.58
CA THR A 597 -0.12 -23.66 14.73
C THR A 597 0.00 -24.38 13.38
N GLN A 598 -0.59 -23.80 12.32
CA GLN A 598 -0.52 -24.30 10.95
C GLN A 598 0.63 -23.64 10.17
N ALA A 599 1.29 -24.40 9.30
CA ALA A 599 2.33 -23.85 8.44
C ALA A 599 1.73 -23.09 7.25
N ALA A 600 2.48 -22.11 6.71
CA ALA A 600 1.99 -21.24 5.63
C ALA A 600 1.55 -21.99 4.36
N ASP A 601 2.22 -23.11 4.04
CA ASP A 601 1.97 -23.97 2.87
C ASP A 601 0.86 -25.01 3.08
N SER A 602 0.33 -25.12 4.30
CA SER A 602 -0.73 -26.06 4.69
C SER A 602 -1.90 -25.37 5.40
N CYS A 603 -2.02 -24.05 5.25
CA CYS A 603 -3.04 -23.26 5.91
C CYS A 603 -4.45 -23.55 5.35
N SER A 604 -5.33 -24.05 6.22
CA SER A 604 -6.74 -24.32 5.90
C SER A 604 -7.67 -23.16 6.28
N GLY A 605 -7.22 -22.30 7.20
CA GLY A 605 -7.99 -21.22 7.83
C GLY A 605 -7.82 -19.84 7.18
N PRO A 606 -8.19 -18.77 7.91
CA PRO A 606 -7.91 -17.39 7.49
C PRO A 606 -6.40 -17.13 7.35
N LEU A 607 -6.05 -16.27 6.41
CA LEU A 607 -4.67 -15.85 6.16
C LEU A 607 -4.32 -14.62 7.00
N SER A 608 -3.04 -14.49 7.34
CA SER A 608 -2.43 -13.26 7.85
C SER A 608 -1.50 -12.70 6.78
N SER A 609 -1.65 -11.41 6.45
CA SER A 609 -0.82 -10.75 5.45
C SER A 609 -0.16 -9.48 6.02
N ALA A 610 1.06 -9.20 5.56
CA ALA A 610 1.73 -7.93 5.74
C ALA A 610 2.41 -7.54 4.43
N ALA A 611 2.21 -6.30 3.98
CA ALA A 611 2.81 -5.81 2.75
C ALA A 611 3.65 -4.54 3.00
N PHE A 612 4.63 -4.35 2.14
CA PHE A 612 5.56 -3.22 2.16
C PHE A 612 5.79 -2.73 0.73
N ILE A 613 5.93 -1.41 0.56
CA ILE A 613 6.32 -0.79 -0.70
C ILE A 613 7.53 0.10 -0.42
N LEU A 614 8.73 -0.43 -0.62
CA LEU A 614 9.97 0.20 -0.21
C LEU A 614 10.49 1.14 -1.30
N PRO A 615 10.77 2.42 -0.99
CA PRO A 615 11.25 3.38 -1.99
C PRO A 615 12.67 3.05 -2.44
N HIS A 616 12.84 2.87 -3.75
CA HIS A 616 14.11 2.51 -4.35
C HIS A 616 14.95 3.79 -4.60
N ARG A 617 15.74 4.17 -3.60
CA ARG A 617 16.48 5.44 -3.59
C ARG A 617 18.00 5.24 -3.63
N ALA A 618 18.70 6.21 -4.21
CA ALA A 618 20.15 6.23 -4.31
C ALA A 618 20.88 6.52 -2.98
N SER A 619 20.15 7.01 -1.96
CA SER A 619 20.65 7.27 -0.61
C SER A 619 19.65 6.79 0.45
N ASN A 620 20.13 6.58 1.68
CA ASN A 620 19.32 6.22 2.84
C ASN A 620 19.04 7.43 3.76
N ASP A 621 19.08 8.66 3.22
CA ASP A 621 18.95 9.90 4.00
C ASP A 621 17.57 10.07 4.66
N GLU A 622 16.59 9.26 4.25
CA GLU A 622 15.33 9.13 4.99
C GLU A 622 15.56 8.68 6.44
N THR A 623 16.60 7.90 6.67
CA THR A 623 16.91 7.31 7.97
C THR A 623 18.21 7.90 8.48
N CYS A 624 18.10 8.81 9.45
CA CYS A 624 19.25 9.59 9.95
C CYS A 624 20.34 8.75 10.61
N ASN A 625 19.98 7.58 11.16
CA ASN A 625 20.93 6.62 11.73
C ASN A 625 21.35 5.53 10.73
N SER A 626 21.22 5.75 9.41
CA SER A 626 21.57 4.75 8.40
C SER A 626 23.06 4.41 8.32
N SER A 627 23.93 5.20 8.95
CA SER A 627 25.35 4.87 9.15
C SER A 627 25.57 3.78 10.21
N GLU A 628 24.58 3.52 11.07
CA GLU A 628 24.63 2.43 12.05
C GLU A 628 24.32 1.07 11.40
N GLU A 629 24.46 0.00 12.20
CA GLU A 629 24.10 -1.36 11.79
C GLU A 629 22.65 -1.45 11.31
N GLU A 630 22.41 -2.21 10.23
CA GLU A 630 21.10 -2.32 9.59
C GLU A 630 19.99 -2.78 10.56
N ALA A 631 20.34 -3.56 11.58
CA ALA A 631 19.42 -4.05 12.59
C ALA A 631 18.75 -2.95 13.42
N ARG A 632 19.33 -1.75 13.49
CA ARG A 632 18.80 -0.64 14.28
C ARG A 632 17.79 0.22 13.54
N TRP A 633 17.63 0.05 12.23
CA TRP A 633 16.87 1.02 11.44
C TRP A 633 16.11 0.47 10.23
N VAL A 634 16.53 -0.66 9.65
CA VAL A 634 15.90 -1.19 8.44
C VAL A 634 14.46 -1.66 8.72
N GLU A 635 14.23 -2.34 9.84
CA GLU A 635 12.88 -2.79 10.20
C GLU A 635 11.92 -1.62 10.42
N ASP A 636 12.39 -0.54 11.03
CA ASP A 636 11.57 0.66 11.27
C ASP A 636 11.26 1.42 9.97
N LEU A 637 12.22 1.47 9.04
CA LEU A 637 11.97 1.97 7.69
C LEU A 637 10.90 1.11 6.98
N MET A 638 11.00 -0.22 7.05
CA MET A 638 9.99 -1.10 6.47
C MET A 638 8.61 -0.88 7.11
N LYS A 639 8.52 -0.77 8.43
CA LYS A 639 7.26 -0.48 9.14
C LYS A 639 6.65 0.86 8.71
N MET A 640 7.47 1.89 8.47
CA MET A 640 7.00 3.19 7.95
C MET A 640 6.36 3.05 6.56
N HIS A 641 6.98 2.22 5.70
CA HIS A 641 6.57 1.91 4.34
C HIS A 641 5.69 0.65 4.23
N THR A 642 4.98 0.30 5.30
CA THR A 642 3.93 -0.71 5.23
C THR A 642 2.82 -0.27 4.28
N ALA A 643 2.11 -1.24 3.71
CA ALA A 643 1.05 -1.02 2.72
C ALA A 643 -0.02 -2.09 2.84
N ARG A 644 -1.15 -1.86 2.16
CA ARG A 644 -2.15 -2.91 1.91
C ARG A 644 -1.68 -3.76 0.74
N VAL A 645 -2.13 -5.01 0.68
CA VAL A 645 -1.94 -5.81 -0.54
C VAL A 645 -2.64 -5.14 -1.74
N ARG A 646 -3.77 -4.47 -1.49
CA ARG A 646 -4.46 -3.69 -2.52
C ARG A 646 -3.60 -2.57 -3.12
N ASP A 647 -2.75 -1.91 -2.31
CA ASP A 647 -1.83 -0.89 -2.84
C ASP A 647 -0.80 -1.51 -3.79
N VAL A 648 -0.27 -2.69 -3.43
CA VAL A 648 0.64 -3.47 -4.28
C VAL A 648 -0.04 -3.85 -5.60
N GLU A 649 -1.29 -4.34 -5.56
CA GLU A 649 -2.04 -4.69 -6.77
C GLU A 649 -2.24 -3.52 -7.73
N ILE A 650 -2.56 -2.33 -7.21
CA ILE A 650 -2.78 -1.12 -8.04
C ILE A 650 -1.46 -0.67 -8.69
N LEU A 651 -0.36 -0.66 -7.92
CA LEU A 651 0.97 -0.24 -8.39
C LEU A 651 1.65 -1.23 -9.33
N THR A 652 1.26 -2.50 -9.30
CA THR A 652 1.87 -3.56 -10.12
C THR A 652 0.97 -4.03 -11.26
N GLY A 653 -0.34 -3.77 -11.19
CA GLY A 653 -1.32 -4.36 -12.10
C GLY A 653 -1.46 -5.88 -11.94
N LEU A 654 -1.12 -6.42 -10.77
CA LEU A 654 -1.29 -7.82 -10.41
C LEU A 654 -2.58 -8.01 -9.60
N ASP A 655 -3.15 -9.22 -9.64
CA ASP A 655 -4.21 -9.66 -8.74
C ASP A 655 -3.79 -10.92 -7.99
N LEU A 656 -3.76 -10.84 -6.66
CA LEU A 656 -3.23 -11.86 -5.76
C LEU A 656 -4.33 -12.72 -5.14
N TYR A 657 -3.95 -13.82 -4.49
CA TYR A 657 -4.85 -14.71 -3.72
C TYR A 657 -6.00 -15.31 -4.54
N ARG A 658 -5.73 -15.70 -5.78
CA ARG A 658 -6.74 -16.21 -6.71
C ARG A 658 -7.15 -17.66 -6.45
N ARG A 659 -6.32 -18.42 -5.73
CA ARG A 659 -6.59 -19.81 -5.34
C ARG A 659 -6.51 -19.93 -3.82
N THR A 660 -7.64 -19.79 -3.15
CA THR A 660 -7.76 -20.00 -1.70
C THR A 660 -9.07 -20.72 -1.39
N THR A 661 -9.21 -21.23 -0.17
CA THR A 661 -10.47 -21.82 0.34
C THR A 661 -11.46 -20.77 0.85
N ARG A 662 -11.10 -19.48 0.80
CA ARG A 662 -11.90 -18.37 1.34
C ARG A 662 -12.84 -17.80 0.29
N SER A 663 -13.94 -17.20 0.73
CA SER A 663 -14.81 -16.44 -0.17
C SER A 663 -14.07 -15.21 -0.72
N TYR A 664 -14.43 -14.78 -1.93
CA TYR A 664 -13.75 -13.64 -2.55
C TYR A 664 -13.92 -12.33 -1.74
N ALA A 665 -15.07 -12.13 -1.09
CA ALA A 665 -15.28 -10.98 -0.20
C ALA A 665 -14.34 -10.98 1.02
N GLU A 666 -14.04 -12.15 1.59
CA GLU A 666 -13.03 -12.27 2.66
C GLU A 666 -11.62 -11.97 2.13
N ILE A 667 -11.31 -12.40 0.89
CA ILE A 667 -10.06 -12.06 0.23
C ILE A 667 -9.95 -10.55 -0.04
N LEU A 668 -11.04 -9.87 -0.43
CA LEU A 668 -11.04 -8.41 -0.54
C LEU A 668 -10.76 -7.75 0.82
N SER A 669 -11.38 -8.23 1.90
CA SER A 669 -11.10 -7.73 3.25
C SER A 669 -9.64 -7.94 3.67
N LEU A 670 -9.05 -9.10 3.33
CA LEU A 670 -7.63 -9.37 3.53
C LEU A 670 -6.75 -8.42 2.69
N LYS A 671 -7.12 -8.15 1.44
CA LYS A 671 -6.36 -7.26 0.55
C LYS A 671 -6.37 -5.81 1.02
N THR A 672 -7.45 -5.36 1.65
CA THR A 672 -7.58 -4.00 2.22
C THR A 672 -7.01 -3.87 3.64
N TYR A 673 -6.69 -4.98 4.30
CA TYR A 673 -6.05 -4.95 5.61
C TYR A 673 -4.66 -4.32 5.51
N MET A 674 -4.30 -3.51 6.52
CA MET A 674 -2.97 -2.94 6.67
C MET A 674 -2.49 -3.18 8.09
N HIS A 675 -1.31 -3.78 8.22
CA HIS A 675 -0.65 -3.95 9.51
C HIS A 675 -0.01 -2.62 9.93
N THR A 676 -0.49 -1.99 11.01
CA THR A 676 -0.09 -0.62 11.38
C THR A 676 1.22 -0.56 12.17
N TYR A 677 1.64 -1.68 12.77
CA TYR A 677 2.74 -1.77 13.73
C TYR A 677 2.63 -0.79 14.92
N GLU A 678 1.42 -0.32 15.19
CA GLU A 678 1.10 0.41 16.42
C GLU A 678 0.70 -0.60 17.50
N SER A 679 1.07 -0.35 18.75
CA SER A 679 0.58 -1.14 19.89
C SER A 679 -0.94 -1.03 20.01
N GLU A 680 -1.65 -2.03 20.53
CA GLU A 680 -3.07 -1.80 20.86
C GLU A 680 -3.19 -0.75 21.99
N ILE A 681 -4.22 0.11 21.93
CA ILE A 681 -4.52 1.13 22.96
C ILE A 681 -5.24 0.49 24.14
#